data_AF-A0A4P7LCR7-F1
#
_entry.id   AF-A0A4P7LCR7-F1
#
_cell.length_a   1.000
_cell.length_b   1.000
_cell.length_c   1.000
_cell.angle_alpha   90.00
_cell.angle_beta   90.00
_cell.angle_gamma   90.00
#
_symmetry.space_group_name_H-M   'P 1'
#
loop_
_entity.id
_entity.type
_entity.pdbx_description
1 polymer ?
#
loop_
_entity_poly.entity_id
_entity_poly.type
_entity_poly.pdbx_seq_one_letter_code
_entity_poly.pdbx_strand_id
1 'polypeptide(L)'
;MSLNRMSPSEQRAAYMLIFAGSEAEPDRFTSDLPVSSEVWLLYASGESFEVPRGLLLTPHHAAGIAALRTAVLRRLPALAEPAAAGQRFLAANESHLLAQIDFFDMLRLLPLTAWWHREVRLPMASASWSTAARHALERSLTGDAFVRWLGESVLAHVSSETAIARFKDIGYTASRTRFGGIPAPAGQALGRLVNVAAQYVALTLLGLDDDSFPPGGLTRRIGQASRQVLETLWACLQDDHAAPPDADAADAAKVAAVAPLWRISVNRPAEHAVFSSRKTVKADAAIRVFDTGGQGVRWAVIDSGIDARHPAFFDPARLEGALPVSDGLIAPRLSRVVRTLDFTRLSAITSGRLPPMPKGKRGPGEAELRERIAAIADDLANGRIIDWSVIEPLLEISQEDLAQYVPPGGSHGTHVAGIIGAGWPSSAYLARPEPMPLPPELAESGDVSGICPRIELLDLRIFDAQGRGDEFGILGALQYVRWLNQSRDRQYVHGVNLSVALRHDVRTYACGSTPVCVECDRLVANGVIVVAAAGNYGYDEQYAAAHMGAGFRGQTITDPGNARTVITVGATHRTDPYRYGISYFSSHGPTGDGRIKPDLVAPGEKITSTVPGGTLASMDGTSMAAPHVSGVAALLLSRNNELMGQPETVKAILCDAATDLGRERAFQGAGLVDALRALQRV
;
A
#
# COMPACT_ATOMS: atom_id res chain seq x y z
N MET A 1 5.88 -0.74 -28.04
CA MET A 1 5.20 -1.98 -28.47
C MET A 1 4.98 -2.82 -27.21
N SER A 2 3.95 -2.47 -26.42
CA SER A 2 3.64 -3.06 -25.10
C SER A 2 3.50 -4.59 -25.18
N LEU A 3 3.88 -5.31 -24.11
CA LEU A 3 3.60 -6.74 -23.90
C LEU A 3 2.14 -7.14 -24.22
N ASN A 4 1.21 -6.17 -24.24
CA ASN A 4 -0.16 -6.31 -24.74
C ASN A 4 -0.30 -6.65 -26.24
N ARG A 5 0.79 -6.69 -27.03
CA ARG A 5 0.76 -7.12 -28.44
C ARG A 5 1.36 -8.51 -28.68
N MET A 6 1.96 -9.13 -27.66
CA MET A 6 2.46 -10.51 -27.74
C MET A 6 1.33 -11.48 -27.41
N SER A 7 1.23 -12.57 -28.16
CA SER A 7 0.35 -13.69 -27.84
C SER A 7 0.72 -14.31 -26.48
N PRO A 8 -0.23 -14.96 -25.77
CA PRO A 8 0.06 -15.65 -24.52
C PRO A 8 1.20 -16.68 -24.62
N SER A 9 1.38 -17.30 -25.80
CA SER A 9 2.49 -18.19 -26.11
C SER A 9 3.84 -17.45 -26.17
N GLU A 10 3.89 -16.27 -26.78
CA GLU A 10 5.11 -15.46 -26.88
C GLU A 10 5.51 -14.85 -25.54
N GLN A 11 4.53 -14.43 -24.73
CA GLN A 11 4.79 -14.00 -23.36
C GLN A 11 5.38 -15.14 -22.54
N ARG A 12 4.81 -16.35 -22.63
CA ARG A 12 5.33 -17.55 -21.96
C ARG A 12 6.75 -17.88 -22.43
N ALA A 13 7.02 -17.80 -23.73
CA ALA A 13 8.36 -17.99 -24.27
C ALA A 13 9.36 -16.93 -23.76
N ALA A 14 8.96 -15.65 -23.68
CA ALA A 14 9.76 -14.58 -23.10
C ALA A 14 10.11 -14.87 -21.63
N TYR A 15 9.12 -15.29 -20.85
CA TYR A 15 9.32 -15.69 -19.45
C TYR A 15 10.27 -16.89 -19.33
N MET A 16 10.09 -17.93 -20.15
CA MET A 16 10.98 -19.08 -20.14
C MET A 16 12.40 -18.71 -20.54
N LEU A 17 12.62 -17.84 -21.54
CA LEU A 17 13.94 -17.38 -21.96
C LEU A 17 14.67 -16.56 -20.88
N ILE A 18 13.92 -15.83 -20.05
CA ILE A 18 14.46 -15.00 -18.97
C ILE A 18 14.78 -15.82 -17.73
N PHE A 19 14.01 -16.88 -17.48
CA PHE A 19 14.10 -17.69 -16.27
C PHE A 19 14.69 -19.09 -16.48
N ALA A 20 14.99 -19.50 -17.72
CA ALA A 20 15.59 -20.80 -18.02
C ALA A 20 16.84 -21.01 -17.15
N GLY A 21 16.98 -22.23 -16.61
CA GLY A 21 18.21 -22.80 -16.05
C GLY A 21 19.00 -23.52 -17.14
N SER A 22 20.25 -23.94 -16.89
CA SER A 22 20.80 -25.09 -17.61
C SER A 22 21.00 -26.23 -16.62
N GLU A 23 21.04 -27.48 -17.07
CA GLU A 23 21.34 -28.62 -16.17
C GLU A 23 22.77 -28.55 -15.59
N ALA A 24 23.67 -27.81 -16.24
CA ALA A 24 25.06 -27.62 -15.83
C ALA A 24 25.30 -26.39 -14.93
N GLU A 25 24.38 -25.43 -14.92
CA GLU A 25 24.34 -24.26 -14.04
C GLU A 25 22.90 -24.11 -13.52
N PRO A 26 22.55 -24.78 -12.40
CA PRO A 26 21.18 -24.82 -11.88
C PRO A 26 20.68 -23.46 -11.40
N ASP A 27 21.58 -22.49 -11.24
CA ASP A 27 21.24 -21.12 -10.91
C ASP A 27 20.60 -20.38 -12.11
N ARG A 28 19.56 -19.61 -11.81
CA ARG A 28 18.84 -18.80 -12.81
C ARG A 28 19.80 -17.73 -13.35
N PHE A 29 20.02 -17.68 -14.67
CA PHE A 29 21.05 -16.83 -15.29
C PHE A 29 20.84 -15.34 -15.03
N THR A 30 19.59 -14.91 -14.97
CA THR A 30 19.20 -13.52 -14.65
C THR A 30 19.16 -13.25 -13.14
N SER A 31 19.25 -14.27 -12.29
CA SER A 31 19.27 -14.11 -10.83
C SER A 31 20.68 -13.86 -10.28
N ASP A 32 21.71 -14.33 -10.99
CA ASP A 32 23.12 -14.04 -10.65
C ASP A 32 23.68 -12.79 -11.35
N LEU A 33 23.01 -12.33 -12.42
CA LEU A 33 23.34 -11.04 -13.04
C LEU A 33 22.99 -9.90 -12.07
N PRO A 34 23.81 -8.83 -12.02
CA PRO A 34 23.55 -7.63 -11.23
C PRO A 34 22.41 -6.77 -11.83
N VAL A 35 21.69 -7.30 -12.82
CA VAL A 35 20.58 -6.67 -13.52
C VAL A 35 19.32 -7.46 -13.19
N SER A 36 18.32 -6.82 -12.58
CA SER A 36 17.03 -7.46 -12.29
C SER A 36 16.41 -8.02 -13.57
N SER A 37 15.84 -9.22 -13.51
CA SER A 37 15.15 -9.88 -14.65
C SER A 37 14.06 -8.99 -15.28
N GLU A 38 13.43 -8.13 -14.50
CA GLU A 38 12.42 -7.16 -14.98
C GLU A 38 13.00 -6.07 -15.89
N VAL A 39 14.29 -5.76 -15.80
CA VAL A 39 14.95 -4.79 -16.68
C VAL A 39 15.00 -5.31 -18.11
N TRP A 40 15.24 -6.62 -18.27
CA TRP A 40 15.20 -7.30 -19.57
C TRP A 40 13.79 -7.25 -20.18
N LEU A 41 12.75 -7.49 -19.36
CA LEU A 41 11.36 -7.35 -19.78
C LEU A 41 11.00 -5.90 -20.16
N LEU A 42 11.50 -4.92 -19.40
CA LEU A 42 11.25 -3.50 -19.65
C LEU A 42 11.69 -3.09 -21.07
N TYR A 43 12.90 -3.47 -21.49
CA TYR A 43 13.39 -3.12 -22.83
C TYR A 43 12.71 -3.95 -23.92
N ALA A 44 12.43 -5.24 -23.66
CA ALA A 44 11.71 -6.10 -24.60
C ALA A 44 10.26 -5.63 -24.86
N SER A 45 9.60 -5.02 -23.88
CA SER A 45 8.21 -4.52 -23.98
C SER A 45 8.06 -3.12 -24.62
N GLY A 46 9.16 -2.54 -25.12
CA GLY A 46 9.25 -1.18 -25.64
C GLY A 46 9.01 -1.05 -27.16
N GLU A 47 9.27 0.12 -27.75
CA GLU A 47 9.32 0.29 -29.23
C GLU A 47 10.70 -0.08 -29.81
N SER A 48 11.76 -0.04 -28.99
CA SER A 48 13.12 -0.52 -29.30
C SER A 48 13.97 -0.58 -28.01
N PHE A 49 15.02 -1.42 -28.00
CA PHE A 49 16.08 -1.45 -26.97
C PHE A 49 16.92 -0.17 -26.93
N GLU A 50 16.85 0.67 -27.97
CA GLU A 50 17.55 1.95 -28.08
C GLU A 50 16.79 3.11 -27.41
N VAL A 51 15.55 2.90 -26.99
CA VAL A 51 14.76 3.93 -26.30
C VAL A 51 15.20 4.01 -24.83
N PRO A 52 15.66 5.16 -24.33
CA PRO A 52 16.06 5.30 -22.94
C PRO A 52 14.91 5.01 -21.95
N ARG A 53 15.20 4.26 -20.90
CA ARG A 53 14.27 3.88 -19.82
C ARG A 53 14.85 4.27 -18.46
N GLY A 54 13.95 4.53 -17.52
CA GLY A 54 14.36 4.84 -16.14
C GLY A 54 14.81 3.57 -15.42
N LEU A 55 16.05 3.56 -14.97
CA LEU A 55 16.65 2.50 -14.16
C LEU A 55 17.14 3.09 -12.82
N LEU A 56 16.98 2.31 -11.76
CA LEU A 56 17.55 2.60 -10.45
C LEU A 56 18.86 1.84 -10.30
N LEU A 57 19.94 2.57 -10.05
CA LEU A 57 21.27 2.04 -9.78
C LEU A 57 21.51 2.09 -8.28
N THR A 58 21.66 0.93 -7.66
CA THR A 58 21.90 0.79 -6.23
C THR A 58 23.40 0.68 -5.96
N PRO A 59 23.98 1.54 -5.12
CA PRO A 59 25.40 1.49 -4.78
C PRO A 59 25.72 0.25 -3.95
N HIS A 60 26.95 -0.24 -4.10
CA HIS A 60 27.50 -1.19 -3.15
C HIS A 60 27.68 -0.53 -1.78
N HIS A 61 27.39 -1.27 -0.71
CA HIS A 61 27.37 -0.75 0.67
C HIS A 61 28.68 -0.05 1.08
N ALA A 62 29.80 -0.47 0.51
CA ALA A 62 31.13 0.10 0.78
C ALA A 62 31.55 1.27 -0.14
N ALA A 63 30.80 1.59 -1.20
CA ALA A 63 31.14 2.66 -2.16
C ALA A 63 30.28 3.93 -1.99
N GLY A 64 29.02 3.80 -1.57
CA GLY A 64 28.11 4.95 -1.42
C GLY A 64 27.71 5.64 -2.73
N ILE A 65 26.79 6.61 -2.66
CA ILE A 65 26.17 7.23 -3.85
C ILE A 65 27.13 8.12 -4.65
N ALA A 66 28.00 8.87 -3.98
CA ALA A 66 28.94 9.77 -4.64
C ALA A 66 29.97 9.00 -5.49
N ALA A 67 30.50 7.89 -4.98
CA ALA A 67 31.45 7.06 -5.73
C ALA A 67 30.78 6.37 -6.92
N LEU A 68 29.56 5.85 -6.72
CA LEU A 68 28.79 5.27 -7.82
C LEU A 68 28.50 6.32 -8.91
N ARG A 69 28.11 7.54 -8.55
CA ARG A 69 27.83 8.62 -9.51
C ARG A 69 29.05 8.94 -10.37
N THR A 70 30.21 9.09 -9.73
CA THR A 70 31.48 9.34 -10.43
C THR A 70 31.85 8.19 -11.37
N ALA A 71 31.67 6.94 -10.94
CA ALA A 71 31.95 5.77 -11.75
C ALA A 71 31.02 5.67 -12.98
N VAL A 72 29.73 5.98 -12.80
CA VAL A 72 28.73 6.01 -13.89
C VAL A 72 29.07 7.10 -14.90
N LEU A 73 29.37 8.32 -14.45
CA LEU A 73 29.72 9.44 -15.35
C LEU A 73 31.02 9.21 -16.12
N ARG A 74 31.98 8.46 -15.55
CA ARG A 74 33.21 8.10 -16.26
C ARG A 74 32.94 7.16 -17.44
N ARG A 75 32.01 6.21 -17.28
CA ARG A 75 31.63 5.25 -18.32
C ARG A 75 30.62 5.85 -19.31
N LEU A 76 29.74 6.73 -18.85
CA LEU A 76 28.69 7.38 -19.63
C LEU A 76 28.78 8.91 -19.48
N PRO A 77 29.80 9.56 -20.07
CA PRO A 77 30.03 11.00 -19.91
C PRO A 77 28.88 11.85 -20.46
N ALA A 78 28.12 11.32 -21.42
CA ALA A 78 26.93 11.97 -21.98
C ALA A 78 25.81 12.24 -20.96
N LEU A 79 25.85 11.61 -19.78
CA LEU A 79 24.86 11.83 -18.71
C LEU A 79 25.17 13.05 -17.81
N ALA A 80 26.28 13.74 -18.04
CA ALA A 80 26.69 14.91 -17.26
C ALA A 80 25.95 16.20 -17.65
N GLU A 81 25.40 16.28 -18.86
CA GLU A 81 24.74 17.47 -19.40
C GLU A 81 23.28 17.60 -18.93
N PRO A 82 22.75 18.81 -18.69
CA PRO A 82 21.35 19.02 -18.33
C PRO A 82 20.42 18.61 -19.47
N ALA A 83 19.62 17.58 -19.23
CA ALA A 83 18.75 16.94 -20.23
C ALA A 83 17.41 17.68 -20.39
N ALA A 84 16.93 17.81 -21.63
CA ALA A 84 15.54 18.13 -21.91
C ALA A 84 14.64 16.91 -21.62
N ALA A 85 13.32 17.13 -21.45
CA ALA A 85 12.37 16.05 -21.15
C ALA A 85 12.45 14.91 -22.20
N GLY A 86 12.73 13.68 -21.74
CA GLY A 86 12.87 12.48 -22.59
C GLY A 86 14.29 12.16 -23.04
N GLN A 87 15.29 12.96 -22.70
CA GLN A 87 16.70 12.69 -23.01
C GLN A 87 17.41 11.89 -21.90
N ARG A 88 18.57 11.31 -22.22
CA ARG A 88 19.39 10.55 -21.26
C ARG A 88 19.81 11.45 -20.08
N PHE A 89 19.61 11.01 -18.84
CA PHE A 89 19.97 11.81 -17.66
C PHE A 89 20.38 10.95 -16.45
N LEU A 90 21.06 11.58 -15.48
CA LEU A 90 21.44 10.96 -14.22
C LEU A 90 21.08 11.85 -13.01
N ALA A 91 20.09 11.41 -12.23
CA ALA A 91 19.69 12.01 -10.96
C ALA A 91 20.15 11.14 -9.78
N ALA A 92 20.22 11.72 -8.59
CA ALA A 92 20.60 11.03 -7.36
C ALA A 92 19.65 11.41 -6.23
N ASN A 93 19.34 10.45 -5.36
CA ASN A 93 18.83 10.71 -4.01
C ASN A 93 19.84 10.14 -2.98
N GLU A 94 19.49 10.13 -1.69
CA GLU A 94 20.39 9.70 -0.61
C GLU A 94 20.86 8.23 -0.73
N SER A 95 20.12 7.37 -1.44
CA SER A 95 20.34 5.92 -1.46
C SER A 95 20.47 5.29 -2.84
N HIS A 96 20.06 5.99 -3.91
CA HIS A 96 19.99 5.46 -5.28
C HIS A 96 20.33 6.53 -6.33
N LEU A 97 20.87 6.09 -7.47
CA LEU A 97 20.89 6.91 -8.68
C LEU A 97 19.73 6.52 -9.59
N LEU A 98 19.06 7.50 -10.15
CA LEU A 98 18.10 7.32 -11.23
C LEU A 98 18.80 7.64 -12.55
N ALA A 99 18.95 6.65 -13.42
CA ALA A 99 19.54 6.79 -14.73
C ALA A 99 18.49 6.55 -15.82
N GLN A 100 18.27 7.52 -16.71
CA GLN A 100 17.46 7.34 -17.91
C GLN A 100 18.39 6.94 -19.06
N ILE A 101 18.50 5.65 -19.35
CA ILE A 101 19.51 5.11 -20.28
C ILE A 101 18.93 4.04 -21.19
N ASP A 102 19.53 3.78 -22.34
CA ASP A 102 19.13 2.69 -23.21
C ASP A 102 19.77 1.35 -22.79
N PHE A 103 19.42 0.25 -23.46
CA PHE A 103 19.93 -1.07 -23.12
C PHE A 103 21.44 -1.20 -23.30
N PHE A 104 22.02 -0.53 -24.30
CA PHE A 104 23.45 -0.61 -24.56
C PHE A 104 24.25 0.20 -23.54
N ASP A 105 23.71 1.32 -23.09
CA ASP A 105 24.22 2.08 -21.96
C ASP A 105 24.16 1.26 -20.66
N MET A 106 23.09 0.49 -20.43
CA MET A 106 23.02 -0.45 -19.32
C MET A 106 24.12 -1.53 -19.40
N LEU A 107 24.41 -2.08 -20.58
CA LEU A 107 25.51 -3.03 -20.76
C LEU A 107 26.87 -2.39 -20.43
N ARG A 108 27.07 -1.11 -20.79
CA ARG A 108 28.28 -0.32 -20.45
C ARG A 108 28.46 -0.08 -18.95
N LEU A 109 27.43 -0.30 -18.14
CA LEU A 109 27.51 -0.24 -16.68
C LEU A 109 27.85 -1.58 -16.02
N LEU A 110 27.74 -2.72 -16.72
CA LEU A 110 28.10 -4.03 -16.16
C LEU A 110 29.54 -4.08 -15.60
N PRO A 111 30.56 -3.45 -16.20
CA PRO A 111 31.91 -3.39 -15.63
C PRO A 111 32.00 -2.76 -14.23
N LEU A 112 30.99 -2.01 -13.78
CA LEU A 112 30.95 -1.42 -12.45
C LEU A 112 30.46 -2.40 -11.37
N THR A 113 30.15 -3.64 -11.74
CA THR A 113 29.51 -4.64 -10.87
C THR A 113 30.48 -5.73 -10.40
N ALA A 114 30.21 -6.29 -9.22
CA ALA A 114 31.05 -7.35 -8.65
C ALA A 114 31.00 -8.63 -9.52
N TRP A 115 29.85 -8.87 -10.16
CA TRP A 115 29.67 -9.95 -11.11
C TRP A 115 30.63 -9.83 -12.29
N TRP A 116 30.72 -8.67 -12.95
CA TRP A 116 31.64 -8.51 -14.09
C TRP A 116 33.09 -8.71 -13.68
N HIS A 117 33.46 -8.18 -12.51
CA HIS A 117 34.80 -8.38 -11.99
C HIS A 117 35.13 -9.87 -11.79
N ARG A 118 34.22 -10.63 -11.16
CA ARG A 118 34.42 -12.05 -10.83
C ARG A 118 34.30 -12.97 -12.04
N GLU A 119 33.32 -12.73 -12.91
CA GLU A 119 32.92 -13.66 -13.97
C GLU A 119 33.51 -13.33 -15.34
N VAL A 120 34.01 -12.11 -15.52
CA VAL A 120 34.55 -11.64 -16.81
C VAL A 120 35.98 -11.16 -16.64
N ARG A 121 36.23 -10.15 -15.81
CA ARG A 121 37.56 -9.52 -15.70
C ARG A 121 38.63 -10.48 -15.17
N LEU A 122 38.39 -11.16 -14.05
CA LEU A 122 39.35 -12.10 -13.47
C LEU A 122 39.63 -13.31 -14.37
N PRO A 123 38.63 -13.99 -14.96
CA PRO A 123 38.91 -15.10 -15.88
C PRO A 123 39.61 -14.65 -17.16
N MET A 124 39.32 -13.46 -17.67
CA MET A 124 39.99 -12.91 -18.86
C MET A 124 41.43 -12.48 -18.60
N ALA A 125 41.82 -12.22 -17.35
CA ALA A 125 43.22 -11.98 -16.98
C ALA A 125 44.12 -13.21 -17.19
N SER A 126 43.54 -14.42 -17.27
CA SER A 126 44.28 -15.64 -17.56
C SER A 126 44.67 -15.81 -19.03
N ALA A 127 44.15 -14.95 -19.94
CA ALA A 127 44.45 -14.99 -21.37
C ALA A 127 45.52 -13.94 -21.77
N SER A 128 46.35 -14.26 -22.77
CA SER A 128 47.29 -13.30 -23.36
C SER A 128 46.55 -12.21 -24.13
N TRP A 129 46.54 -10.99 -23.57
CA TRP A 129 45.86 -9.81 -24.12
C TRP A 129 46.77 -8.96 -25.05
N SER A 130 47.62 -9.60 -25.85
CA SER A 130 48.41 -8.89 -26.88
C SER A 130 47.51 -8.22 -27.92
N THR A 131 47.97 -7.15 -28.58
CA THR A 131 47.20 -6.44 -29.62
C THR A 131 46.76 -7.39 -30.75
N ALA A 132 47.62 -8.33 -31.14
CA ALA A 132 47.29 -9.35 -32.14
C ALA A 132 46.20 -10.33 -31.66
N ALA A 133 46.26 -10.77 -30.40
CA ALA A 133 45.24 -11.64 -29.81
C ALA A 133 43.89 -10.93 -29.65
N ARG A 134 43.89 -9.64 -29.25
CA ARG A 134 42.68 -8.81 -29.18
C ARG A 134 41.99 -8.72 -30.55
N HIS A 135 42.73 -8.35 -31.59
CA HIS A 135 42.18 -8.27 -32.95
C HIS A 135 41.73 -9.63 -33.50
N ALA A 136 42.40 -10.73 -33.14
CA ALA A 136 41.97 -12.06 -33.53
C ALA A 136 40.65 -12.46 -32.85
N LEU A 137 40.50 -12.14 -31.56
CA LEU A 137 39.29 -12.43 -30.79
C LEU A 137 38.12 -11.55 -31.23
N GLU A 138 38.36 -10.26 -31.47
CA GLU A 138 37.40 -9.31 -32.05
C GLU A 138 36.85 -9.84 -33.38
N ARG A 139 37.72 -10.14 -34.34
CA ARG A 139 37.32 -10.71 -35.64
C ARG A 139 36.54 -12.01 -35.50
N SER A 140 36.81 -12.78 -34.43
CA SER A 140 36.12 -14.05 -34.18
C SER A 140 34.74 -13.84 -33.55
N LEU A 141 34.57 -12.86 -32.65
CA LEU A 141 33.31 -12.57 -31.97
C LEU A 141 32.36 -11.75 -32.83
N THR A 142 32.85 -10.72 -33.52
CA THR A 142 32.01 -9.80 -34.31
C THR A 142 31.98 -10.15 -35.80
N GLY A 143 32.75 -11.16 -36.22
CA GLY A 143 32.80 -11.62 -37.62
C GLY A 143 31.50 -12.26 -38.09
N ASP A 144 31.24 -12.15 -39.40
CA ASP A 144 30.00 -12.59 -40.06
C ASP A 144 29.64 -14.05 -39.79
N ALA A 145 30.64 -14.93 -39.69
CA ALA A 145 30.42 -16.35 -39.43
C ALA A 145 29.89 -16.61 -38.01
N PHE A 146 30.38 -15.89 -37.01
CA PHE A 146 29.94 -16.04 -35.62
C PHE A 146 28.59 -15.36 -35.41
N VAL A 147 28.40 -14.16 -35.97
CA VAL A 147 27.13 -13.43 -35.97
C VAL A 147 26.01 -14.29 -36.57
N ARG A 148 26.26 -14.93 -37.73
CA ARG A 148 25.32 -15.85 -38.36
C ARG A 148 25.03 -17.06 -37.46
N TRP A 149 26.08 -17.69 -36.93
CA TRP A 149 25.94 -18.84 -36.04
C TRP A 149 25.13 -18.52 -34.78
N LEU A 150 25.35 -17.37 -34.15
CA LEU A 150 24.60 -16.95 -32.97
C LEU A 150 23.12 -16.81 -33.31
N GLY A 151 22.82 -16.16 -34.44
CA GLY A 151 21.46 -16.01 -34.96
C GLY A 151 20.75 -17.34 -35.21
N GLU A 152 21.38 -18.24 -35.95
CA GLU A 152 20.86 -19.59 -36.24
C GLU A 152 20.68 -20.42 -34.96
N SER A 153 21.63 -20.30 -34.03
CA SER A 153 21.57 -21.01 -32.73
C SER A 153 20.41 -20.49 -31.89
N VAL A 154 20.20 -19.18 -31.84
CA VAL A 154 19.05 -18.59 -31.13
C VAL A 154 17.74 -19.08 -31.73
N LEU A 155 17.57 -19.02 -33.06
CA LEU A 155 16.38 -19.51 -33.76
C LEU A 155 16.06 -20.97 -33.45
N ALA A 156 17.08 -21.83 -33.44
CA ALA A 156 16.91 -23.25 -33.12
C ALA A 156 16.38 -23.45 -31.68
N HIS A 157 16.83 -22.63 -30.72
CA HIS A 157 16.43 -22.75 -29.32
C HIS A 157 15.10 -22.06 -28.98
N VAL A 158 14.67 -21.06 -29.74
CA VAL A 158 13.36 -20.40 -29.52
C VAL A 158 12.19 -21.10 -30.22
N SER A 159 12.46 -22.15 -31.00
CA SER A 159 11.47 -22.86 -31.83
C SER A 159 10.47 -23.74 -31.05
N SER A 160 10.77 -24.11 -29.80
CA SER A 160 9.87 -24.92 -28.95
C SER A 160 10.20 -24.75 -27.46
N GLU A 161 9.22 -24.99 -26.57
CA GLU A 161 9.42 -24.90 -25.11
C GLU A 161 10.54 -25.83 -24.61
N THR A 162 10.64 -27.04 -25.17
CA THR A 162 11.71 -28.01 -24.87
C THR A 162 13.09 -27.53 -25.30
N ALA A 163 13.17 -26.74 -26.38
CA ALA A 163 14.43 -26.17 -26.86
C ALA A 163 14.84 -24.93 -26.03
N ILE A 164 13.86 -24.14 -25.57
CA ILE A 164 14.10 -22.97 -24.71
C ILE A 164 14.74 -23.39 -23.37
N ALA A 165 14.40 -24.57 -22.85
CA ALA A 165 15.04 -25.10 -21.63
C ALA A 165 16.57 -25.29 -21.78
N ARG A 166 17.08 -25.43 -23.02
CA ARG A 166 18.51 -25.57 -23.34
C ARG A 166 19.13 -24.29 -23.88
N PHE A 167 18.41 -23.17 -23.82
CA PHE A 167 18.82 -21.91 -24.45
C PHE A 167 20.23 -21.43 -24.01
N LYS A 168 20.63 -21.71 -22.76
CA LYS A 168 21.97 -21.35 -22.24
C LYS A 168 23.12 -22.22 -22.75
N ASP A 169 22.82 -23.35 -23.39
CA ASP A 169 23.84 -24.22 -23.98
C ASP A 169 24.52 -23.53 -25.18
N ILE A 170 23.95 -22.43 -25.70
CA ILE A 170 24.56 -21.59 -26.74
C ILE A 170 25.92 -21.07 -26.29
N GLY A 171 26.03 -20.45 -25.11
CA GLY A 171 27.29 -19.96 -24.56
C GLY A 171 28.28 -21.06 -24.22
N TYR A 172 27.79 -22.20 -23.70
CA TYR A 172 28.61 -23.38 -23.48
C TYR A 172 29.21 -23.92 -24.79
N THR A 173 28.37 -24.05 -25.81
CA THR A 173 28.78 -24.48 -27.15
C THR A 173 29.79 -23.49 -27.74
N ALA A 174 29.57 -22.18 -27.61
CA ALA A 174 30.52 -21.16 -28.05
C ALA A 174 31.89 -21.35 -27.37
N SER A 175 31.91 -21.51 -26.04
CA SER A 175 33.13 -21.70 -25.26
C SER A 175 33.97 -22.91 -25.70
N ARG A 176 33.31 -24.01 -26.06
CA ARG A 176 34.00 -25.26 -26.43
C ARG A 176 34.39 -25.33 -27.90
N THR A 177 33.55 -24.80 -28.78
CA THR A 177 33.68 -25.02 -30.23
C THR A 177 34.23 -23.81 -30.98
N ARG A 178 33.95 -22.59 -30.50
CA ARG A 178 34.36 -21.33 -31.14
C ARG A 178 35.57 -20.72 -30.45
N PHE A 179 35.70 -20.93 -29.14
CA PHE A 179 36.80 -20.41 -28.33
C PHE A 179 37.80 -21.49 -27.88
N GLY A 180 37.80 -22.66 -28.50
CA GLY A 180 38.60 -23.84 -28.08
C GLY A 180 40.13 -23.68 -28.09
N GLY A 181 40.66 -22.52 -28.46
CA GLY A 181 42.10 -22.17 -28.43
C GLY A 181 42.51 -21.18 -27.34
N ILE A 182 41.58 -20.69 -26.51
CA ILE A 182 41.89 -19.82 -25.36
C ILE A 182 41.76 -20.60 -24.04
N PRO A 183 42.44 -20.15 -22.95
CA PRO A 183 42.34 -20.79 -21.65
C PRO A 183 40.88 -20.97 -21.21
N ALA A 184 40.57 -22.13 -20.61
CA ALA A 184 39.20 -22.48 -20.22
C ALA A 184 38.47 -21.39 -19.40
N PRO A 185 39.11 -20.68 -18.43
CA PRO A 185 38.45 -19.59 -17.72
C PRO A 185 38.05 -18.43 -18.64
N ALA A 186 38.91 -18.04 -19.58
CA ALA A 186 38.60 -17.00 -20.56
C ALA A 186 37.53 -17.46 -21.56
N GLY A 187 37.56 -18.72 -21.99
CA GLY A 187 36.51 -19.33 -22.81
C GLY A 187 35.13 -19.31 -22.14
N GLN A 188 35.08 -19.58 -20.83
CA GLN A 188 33.86 -19.53 -20.03
C GLN A 188 33.33 -18.10 -19.87
N ALA A 189 34.20 -17.11 -19.61
CA ALA A 189 33.81 -15.70 -19.55
C ALA A 189 33.18 -15.23 -20.88
N LEU A 190 33.81 -15.56 -22.02
CA LEU A 190 33.24 -15.26 -23.33
C LEU A 190 31.92 -16.00 -23.56
N GLY A 191 31.81 -17.27 -23.15
CA GLY A 191 30.56 -18.03 -23.20
C GLY A 191 29.41 -17.34 -22.42
N ARG A 192 29.70 -16.76 -21.26
CA ARG A 192 28.73 -16.00 -20.47
C ARG A 192 28.28 -14.72 -21.18
N LEU A 193 29.21 -13.97 -21.79
CA LEU A 193 28.89 -12.81 -22.62
C LEU A 193 28.07 -13.18 -23.87
N VAL A 194 28.35 -14.35 -24.46
CA VAL A 194 27.56 -14.88 -25.58
C VAL A 194 26.14 -15.23 -25.13
N ASN A 195 25.93 -15.73 -23.91
CA ASN A 195 24.59 -15.94 -23.37
C ASN A 195 23.83 -14.62 -23.15
N VAL A 196 24.51 -13.56 -22.70
CA VAL A 196 23.92 -12.20 -22.60
C VAL A 196 23.50 -11.71 -23.99
N ALA A 197 24.36 -11.88 -24.99
CA ALA A 197 24.06 -11.53 -26.38
C ALA A 197 22.92 -12.37 -26.96
N ALA A 198 22.93 -13.69 -26.76
CA ALA A 198 21.87 -14.60 -27.20
C ALA A 198 20.52 -14.19 -26.63
N GLN A 199 20.46 -13.82 -25.34
CA GLN A 199 19.23 -13.39 -24.69
C GLN A 199 18.68 -12.08 -25.30
N TYR A 200 19.54 -11.10 -25.58
CA TYR A 200 19.14 -9.89 -26.33
C TYR A 200 18.58 -10.24 -27.72
N VAL A 201 19.28 -11.10 -28.46
CA VAL A 201 18.87 -11.50 -29.82
C VAL A 201 17.52 -12.23 -29.75
N ALA A 202 17.34 -13.17 -28.84
CA ALA A 202 16.07 -13.89 -28.67
C ALA A 202 14.92 -12.94 -28.34
N LEU A 203 15.10 -12.03 -27.39
CA LEU A 203 14.06 -11.06 -27.01
C LEU A 203 13.73 -10.07 -28.14
N THR A 204 14.70 -9.75 -29.01
CA THR A 204 14.49 -8.91 -30.20
C THR A 204 13.67 -9.62 -31.28
N LEU A 205 13.62 -10.95 -31.25
CA LEU A 205 12.97 -11.78 -32.27
C LEU A 205 11.58 -12.28 -31.86
N LEU A 206 11.19 -12.15 -30.58
CA LEU A 206 9.84 -12.47 -30.12
C LEU A 206 8.82 -11.54 -30.78
N GLY A 207 7.71 -12.10 -31.29
CA GLY A 207 6.69 -11.30 -31.99
C GLY A 207 6.92 -11.11 -33.48
N LEU A 208 7.91 -11.79 -34.08
CA LEU A 208 8.25 -11.70 -35.50
C LEU A 208 7.95 -13.03 -36.22
N ASP A 209 6.93 -13.03 -37.09
CA ASP A 209 6.68 -14.14 -38.01
C ASP A 209 7.49 -13.99 -39.30
N ASP A 210 7.97 -15.10 -39.87
CA ASP A 210 8.76 -15.11 -41.11
C ASP A 210 7.97 -14.49 -42.29
N ASP A 211 6.63 -14.64 -42.28
CA ASP A 211 5.69 -14.08 -43.25
C ASP A 211 5.59 -12.54 -43.20
N SER A 212 6.12 -11.91 -42.15
CA SER A 212 6.11 -10.44 -41.97
C SER A 212 7.26 -9.73 -42.68
N PHE A 213 8.20 -10.46 -43.27
CA PHE A 213 9.40 -9.91 -43.89
C PHE A 213 9.52 -10.29 -45.37
N PRO A 214 10.09 -9.41 -46.21
CA PRO A 214 10.55 -9.83 -47.54
C PRO A 214 11.59 -10.96 -47.40
N PRO A 215 11.77 -11.83 -48.41
CA PRO A 215 12.68 -12.98 -48.34
C PRO A 215 14.07 -12.61 -47.80
N GLY A 216 14.50 -13.26 -46.71
CA GLY A 216 15.77 -13.00 -46.03
C GLY A 216 15.81 -11.76 -45.11
N GLY A 217 14.69 -11.08 -44.91
CA GLY A 217 14.57 -9.91 -44.03
C GLY A 217 14.77 -10.24 -42.55
N LEU A 218 14.22 -11.38 -42.09
CA LEU A 218 14.42 -11.88 -40.73
C LEU A 218 15.90 -12.18 -40.46
N THR A 219 16.56 -12.90 -41.36
CA THR A 219 18.01 -13.21 -41.27
C THR A 219 18.87 -11.95 -41.20
N ARG A 220 18.54 -10.92 -41.98
CA ARG A 220 19.25 -9.63 -41.96
C ARG A 220 19.09 -8.93 -40.62
N ARG A 221 17.89 -8.93 -40.05
CA ARG A 221 17.58 -8.32 -38.75
C ARG A 221 18.28 -9.04 -37.60
N ILE A 222 18.30 -10.38 -37.63
CA ILE A 222 19.04 -11.22 -36.69
C ILE A 222 20.54 -10.88 -36.70
N GLY A 223 21.11 -10.78 -37.90
CA GLY A 223 22.53 -10.42 -38.06
C GLY A 223 22.86 -9.04 -37.50
N GLN A 224 21.99 -8.06 -37.75
CA GLN A 224 22.15 -6.70 -37.22
C GLN A 224 22.10 -6.66 -35.69
N ALA A 225 21.07 -7.28 -35.09
CA ALA A 225 20.91 -7.35 -33.63
C ALA A 225 22.09 -8.05 -32.95
N SER A 226 22.49 -9.21 -33.50
CA SER A 226 23.62 -10.00 -33.00
C SER A 226 24.92 -9.21 -33.03
N ARG A 227 25.19 -8.48 -34.12
CA ARG A 227 26.40 -7.65 -34.25
C ARG A 227 26.41 -6.51 -33.23
N GLN A 228 25.31 -5.79 -33.10
CA GLN A 228 25.21 -4.61 -32.23
C GLN A 228 25.49 -4.92 -30.75
N VAL A 229 24.92 -6.03 -30.24
CA VAL A 229 25.14 -6.44 -28.84
C VAL A 229 26.56 -6.96 -28.60
N LEU A 230 27.11 -7.73 -29.55
CA LEU A 230 28.46 -8.29 -29.44
C LEU A 230 29.53 -7.20 -29.48
N GLU A 231 29.39 -6.21 -30.37
CA GLU A 231 30.28 -5.04 -30.44
C GLU A 231 30.24 -4.22 -29.14
N THR A 232 29.05 -4.05 -28.55
CA THR A 232 28.90 -3.32 -27.28
C THR A 232 29.60 -4.04 -26.12
N LEU A 233 29.35 -5.35 -25.97
CA LEU A 233 29.99 -6.16 -24.92
C LEU A 233 31.51 -6.23 -25.11
N TRP A 234 31.97 -6.30 -26.35
CA TRP A 234 33.38 -6.30 -26.71
C TRP A 234 34.06 -4.99 -26.31
N ALA A 235 33.45 -3.84 -26.62
CA ALA A 235 33.96 -2.54 -26.20
C ALA A 235 34.08 -2.43 -24.67
N CYS A 236 33.08 -2.91 -23.93
CA CYS A 236 33.11 -2.92 -22.45
C CYS A 236 34.30 -3.70 -21.90
N LEU A 237 34.59 -4.85 -22.52
CA LEU A 237 35.72 -5.70 -22.17
C LEU A 237 37.07 -5.04 -22.50
N GLN A 238 37.18 -4.38 -23.65
CA GLN A 238 38.39 -3.66 -24.04
C GLN A 238 38.70 -2.49 -23.08
N ASP A 239 37.71 -1.67 -22.75
CA ASP A 239 37.86 -0.52 -21.86
C ASP A 239 38.33 -0.93 -20.45
N ASP A 240 37.79 -2.04 -19.93
CA ASP A 240 38.16 -2.55 -18.60
C ASP A 240 39.59 -3.12 -18.56
N HIS A 241 40.07 -3.68 -19.67
CA HIS A 241 41.45 -4.17 -19.84
C HIS A 241 42.46 -3.07 -20.23
N ALA A 242 42.01 -1.89 -20.66
CA ALA A 242 42.87 -0.75 -21.00
C ALA A 242 43.24 0.13 -19.79
N ALA A 243 42.54 -0.02 -18.65
CA ALA A 243 42.84 0.70 -17.42
C ALA A 243 44.22 0.27 -16.85
N PRO A 244 45.16 1.21 -16.58
CA PRO A 244 46.51 0.86 -16.15
C PRO A 244 46.52 0.24 -14.73
N PRO A 245 47.51 -0.62 -14.40
CA PRO A 245 47.63 -1.21 -13.06
C PRO A 245 48.03 -0.25 -11.92
N ASP A 246 48.48 0.98 -12.19
CA ASP A 246 49.11 1.82 -11.14
C ASP A 246 48.58 3.26 -11.07
N ALA A 247 47.96 3.58 -9.93
CA ALA A 247 47.95 4.90 -9.30
C ALA A 247 47.72 4.71 -7.79
N ASP A 248 48.78 4.93 -6.98
CA ASP A 248 48.82 4.98 -5.51
C ASP A 248 48.23 3.81 -4.72
N ALA A 249 49.07 2.78 -4.55
CA ALA A 249 48.78 1.45 -4.02
C ALA A 249 48.43 1.33 -2.51
N ALA A 250 48.07 2.42 -1.81
CA ALA A 250 47.65 2.35 -0.41
C ALA A 250 46.24 2.90 -0.15
N ASP A 251 45.80 3.93 -0.88
CA ASP A 251 44.48 4.54 -0.72
C ASP A 251 43.53 4.26 -1.91
N ALA A 252 44.04 4.11 -3.14
CA ALA A 252 43.22 3.72 -4.28
C ALA A 252 42.75 2.25 -4.18
N ALA A 253 43.53 1.39 -3.54
CA ALA A 253 43.17 -0.01 -3.31
C ALA A 253 41.96 -0.19 -2.37
N LYS A 254 41.68 0.77 -1.48
CA LYS A 254 40.49 0.72 -0.60
C LYS A 254 39.22 1.25 -1.26
N VAL A 255 39.34 2.15 -2.25
CA VAL A 255 38.19 2.77 -2.94
C VAL A 255 37.90 2.13 -4.31
N ALA A 256 38.89 1.52 -4.97
CA ALA A 256 38.75 0.90 -6.30
C ALA A 256 38.55 -0.64 -6.28
N ALA A 257 38.70 -1.31 -5.13
CA ALA A 257 38.47 -2.75 -5.01
C ALA A 257 36.98 -3.13 -4.86
N VAL A 258 36.11 -2.15 -4.65
CA VAL A 258 34.68 -2.39 -4.47
C VAL A 258 33.99 -2.00 -5.77
N ALA A 259 33.50 -2.99 -6.51
CA ALA A 259 32.61 -2.74 -7.64
C ALA A 259 31.44 -1.85 -7.18
N PRO A 260 31.39 -0.57 -7.58
CA PRO A 260 30.59 0.44 -6.89
C PRO A 260 29.08 0.26 -7.14
N LEU A 261 28.71 -0.50 -8.17
CA LEU A 261 27.33 -0.82 -8.53
C LEU A 261 26.98 -2.21 -8.02
N TRP A 262 26.04 -2.28 -7.08
CA TRP A 262 25.54 -3.55 -6.57
C TRP A 262 24.47 -4.13 -7.48
N ARG A 263 23.49 -3.31 -7.89
CA ARG A 263 22.35 -3.78 -8.67
C ARG A 263 21.73 -2.70 -9.54
N ILE A 264 21.20 -3.13 -10.69
CA ILE A 264 20.38 -2.35 -11.62
C ILE A 264 18.94 -2.87 -11.55
N SER A 265 18.00 -1.99 -11.25
CA SER A 265 16.57 -2.30 -11.14
C SER A 265 15.73 -1.33 -11.97
N VAL A 266 14.46 -1.68 -12.24
CA VAL A 266 13.53 -0.82 -12.99
C VAL A 266 13.13 0.40 -12.13
N ASN A 267 13.17 1.61 -12.69
CA ASN A 267 12.45 2.75 -12.12
C ASN A 267 10.96 2.60 -12.47
N ARG A 268 10.22 1.96 -11.57
CA ARG A 268 8.80 1.69 -11.80
C ARG A 268 8.03 3.01 -11.82
N PRO A 269 7.11 3.23 -12.78
CA PRO A 269 6.17 4.32 -12.66
C PRO A 269 5.42 4.16 -11.35
N ALA A 270 5.43 5.21 -10.52
CA ALA A 270 4.56 5.28 -9.36
C ALA A 270 3.14 5.53 -9.89
N GLU A 271 2.39 4.46 -10.06
CA GLU A 271 0.96 4.54 -10.33
C GLU A 271 0.20 4.74 -9.02
N HIS A 272 -0.96 5.39 -9.08
CA HIS A 272 -1.86 5.42 -7.92
C HIS A 272 -2.17 3.97 -7.54
N ALA A 273 -1.80 3.59 -6.32
CA ALA A 273 -2.10 2.25 -5.84
C ALA A 273 -3.62 2.03 -5.93
N VAL A 274 -4.08 0.87 -6.44
CA VAL A 274 -5.50 0.47 -6.54
C VAL A 274 -5.95 -0.47 -5.37
N PHE A 275 -7.20 -0.44 -4.90
CA PHE A 275 -7.66 -0.58 -3.50
C PHE A 275 -8.41 -1.90 -3.18
N SER A 276 -7.86 -2.72 -2.27
CA SER A 276 -8.38 -4.08 -1.96
C SER A 276 -8.60 -4.37 -0.45
N SER A 277 -8.74 -3.35 0.40
CA SER A 277 -8.74 -3.53 1.87
C SER A 277 -9.81 -4.51 2.37
N ARG A 278 -10.98 -4.57 1.72
CA ARG A 278 -12.03 -5.56 1.98
C ARG A 278 -11.63 -7.00 1.70
N LYS A 279 -10.97 -7.25 0.56
CA LYS A 279 -10.47 -8.58 0.21
C LYS A 279 -9.33 -8.99 1.14
N THR A 280 -8.51 -8.03 1.57
CA THR A 280 -7.41 -8.25 2.51
C THR A 280 -7.90 -8.81 3.86
N VAL A 281 -9.04 -8.31 4.35
CA VAL A 281 -9.69 -8.85 5.57
C VAL A 281 -10.70 -9.98 5.28
N LYS A 282 -10.81 -10.43 4.02
CA LYS A 282 -11.73 -11.46 3.53
C LYS A 282 -13.22 -11.17 3.82
N ALA A 283 -13.59 -9.90 3.94
CA ALA A 283 -14.97 -9.50 4.19
C ALA A 283 -15.87 -9.79 2.99
N ASP A 284 -15.37 -9.64 1.76
CA ASP A 284 -16.08 -9.98 0.54
C ASP A 284 -16.47 -11.46 0.46
N ALA A 285 -15.55 -12.35 0.81
CA ALA A 285 -15.80 -13.78 0.89
C ALA A 285 -16.81 -14.10 2.01
N ALA A 286 -16.65 -13.51 3.19
CA ALA A 286 -17.56 -13.73 4.32
C ALA A 286 -19.00 -13.30 4.01
N ILE A 287 -19.19 -12.11 3.44
CA ILE A 287 -20.51 -11.59 3.04
C ILE A 287 -21.18 -12.53 2.04
N ARG A 288 -20.44 -13.03 1.05
CA ARG A 288 -20.98 -13.94 0.02
C ARG A 288 -21.33 -15.31 0.57
N VAL A 289 -20.49 -15.88 1.44
CA VAL A 289 -20.68 -17.23 1.99
C VAL A 289 -21.82 -17.27 3.01
N PHE A 290 -21.93 -16.24 3.84
CA PHE A 290 -22.88 -16.21 4.97
C PHE A 290 -24.12 -15.35 4.72
N ASP A 291 -24.23 -14.70 3.56
CA ASP A 291 -25.29 -13.76 3.18
C ASP A 291 -25.62 -12.74 4.28
N THR A 292 -24.58 -12.08 4.79
CA THR A 292 -24.69 -11.10 5.87
C THR A 292 -24.02 -9.79 5.50
N GLY A 293 -24.61 -8.67 5.91
CA GLY A 293 -24.15 -7.32 5.58
C GLY A 293 -24.29 -6.32 6.72
N GLY A 294 -24.50 -6.78 7.95
CA GLY A 294 -24.71 -5.92 9.12
C GLY A 294 -26.17 -5.56 9.42
N GLN A 295 -27.13 -6.22 8.75
CA GLN A 295 -28.56 -6.02 9.02
C GLN A 295 -28.91 -6.32 10.49
N GLY A 296 -29.80 -5.50 11.07
CA GLY A 296 -30.21 -5.61 12.48
C GLY A 296 -29.16 -5.12 13.49
N VAL A 297 -27.99 -4.69 13.03
CA VAL A 297 -26.92 -4.15 13.88
C VAL A 297 -26.87 -2.63 13.73
N ARG A 298 -26.84 -1.95 14.88
CA ARG A 298 -26.55 -0.52 15.03
C ARG A 298 -25.19 -0.29 15.62
N TRP A 299 -24.41 0.56 14.96
CA TRP A 299 -23.06 0.95 15.37
C TRP A 299 -22.94 2.47 15.52
N ALA A 300 -22.44 2.93 16.66
CA ALA A 300 -22.17 4.35 16.86
C ALA A 300 -20.76 4.71 16.39
N VAL A 301 -20.63 5.88 15.77
CA VAL A 301 -19.35 6.46 15.37
C VAL A 301 -19.18 7.75 16.16
N ILE A 302 -18.20 7.74 17.09
CA ILE A 302 -17.84 8.92 17.88
C ILE A 302 -16.66 9.59 17.17
N ASP A 303 -16.94 10.66 16.41
CA ASP A 303 -15.97 11.28 15.50
C ASP A 303 -16.35 12.74 15.14
N SER A 304 -15.85 13.30 14.03
CA SER A 304 -16.14 14.65 13.53
C SER A 304 -17.52 14.78 12.86
N GLY A 305 -18.19 13.65 12.67
CA GLY A 305 -19.54 13.57 12.13
C GLY A 305 -19.67 12.84 10.79
N ILE A 306 -20.86 12.33 10.54
CA ILE A 306 -21.24 11.60 9.33
C ILE A 306 -22.18 12.48 8.49
N ASP A 307 -21.87 12.66 7.19
CA ASP A 307 -22.81 13.30 6.28
C ASP A 307 -23.92 12.32 5.88
N ALA A 308 -25.05 12.34 6.59
CA ALA A 308 -26.22 11.51 6.33
C ALA A 308 -26.81 11.71 4.91
N ARG A 309 -26.50 12.82 4.23
CA ARG A 309 -26.90 13.09 2.85
C ARG A 309 -26.06 12.33 1.82
N HIS A 310 -24.99 11.66 2.24
CA HIS A 310 -24.11 10.94 1.34
C HIS A 310 -24.86 9.72 0.76
N PRO A 311 -24.95 9.56 -0.58
CA PRO A 311 -25.73 8.47 -1.20
C PRO A 311 -25.28 7.07 -0.79
N ALA A 312 -24.01 6.87 -0.47
CA ALA A 312 -23.49 5.59 0.02
C ALA A 312 -24.14 5.09 1.33
N PHE A 313 -24.78 5.97 2.12
CA PHE A 313 -25.49 5.57 3.33
C PHE A 313 -26.99 5.38 3.10
N PHE A 314 -27.47 5.48 1.86
CA PHE A 314 -28.88 5.31 1.52
C PHE A 314 -29.47 3.97 2.00
N ASP A 315 -30.60 3.98 2.70
CA ASP A 315 -31.31 2.76 3.12
C ASP A 315 -32.22 2.19 2.02
N PRO A 316 -31.89 1.03 1.42
CA PRO A 316 -32.71 0.41 0.37
C PRO A 316 -34.14 0.12 0.77
N ALA A 317 -34.41 -0.12 2.06
CA ALA A 317 -35.77 -0.37 2.55
C ALA A 317 -36.67 0.89 2.50
N ARG A 318 -36.06 2.08 2.37
CA ARG A 318 -36.77 3.37 2.28
C ARG A 318 -36.95 3.86 0.84
N LEU A 319 -36.60 3.04 -0.16
CA LEU A 319 -36.81 3.36 -1.59
C LEU A 319 -38.17 2.89 -2.10
N GLU A 320 -38.86 3.78 -2.80
CA GLU A 320 -39.89 3.41 -3.77
C GLU A 320 -39.45 3.95 -5.14
N GLY A 321 -38.73 3.15 -5.93
CA GLY A 321 -38.28 3.52 -7.29
C GLY A 321 -36.80 3.89 -7.40
N ALA A 322 -36.44 4.92 -8.18
CA ALA A 322 -35.05 5.35 -8.35
C ALA A 322 -34.58 6.20 -7.16
N LEU A 323 -33.28 6.16 -6.84
CA LEU A 323 -32.69 6.96 -5.76
C LEU A 323 -32.86 8.46 -6.05
N PRO A 324 -33.61 9.22 -5.22
CA PRO A 324 -33.83 10.65 -5.46
C PRO A 324 -32.58 11.44 -5.05
N VAL A 325 -31.69 11.66 -6.01
CA VAL A 325 -30.44 12.41 -5.85
C VAL A 325 -30.60 13.83 -6.40
N SER A 326 -30.27 14.85 -5.59
CA SER A 326 -30.19 16.26 -5.98
C SER A 326 -28.78 16.76 -5.68
N ASP A 327 -28.09 17.36 -6.66
CA ASP A 327 -26.70 17.82 -6.53
C ASP A 327 -25.72 16.75 -5.99
N GLY A 328 -25.96 15.48 -6.34
CA GLY A 328 -25.13 14.35 -5.89
C GLY A 328 -25.42 13.88 -4.45
N LEU A 329 -26.47 14.39 -3.80
CA LEU A 329 -26.84 14.09 -2.41
C LEU A 329 -28.27 13.54 -2.28
N ILE A 330 -28.53 12.80 -1.21
CA ILE A 330 -29.87 12.33 -0.81
C ILE A 330 -30.42 13.14 0.37
N ALA A 331 -31.74 13.08 0.58
CA ALA A 331 -32.33 13.60 1.81
C ALA A 331 -31.87 12.77 3.03
N PRO A 332 -31.46 13.38 4.17
CA PRO A 332 -30.96 12.66 5.33
C PRO A 332 -31.91 11.57 5.85
N ARG A 333 -33.23 11.81 5.82
CA ARG A 333 -34.26 10.82 6.21
C ARG A 333 -34.21 9.49 5.44
N LEU A 334 -33.58 9.46 4.26
CA LEU A 334 -33.41 8.26 3.44
C LEU A 334 -32.14 7.47 3.82
N SER A 335 -31.37 7.94 4.79
CA SER A 335 -30.08 7.36 5.20
C SER A 335 -30.25 6.28 6.26
N ARG A 336 -29.31 5.32 6.27
CA ARG A 336 -29.04 4.38 7.37
C ARG A 336 -28.31 5.06 8.53
N VAL A 337 -27.86 6.31 8.39
CA VAL A 337 -27.44 7.13 9.53
C VAL A 337 -28.70 7.52 10.28
N VAL A 338 -29.14 6.69 11.23
CA VAL A 338 -30.48 6.79 11.81
C VAL A 338 -30.68 8.02 12.69
N ARG A 339 -29.61 8.52 13.32
CA ARG A 339 -29.63 9.67 14.21
C ARG A 339 -28.29 10.38 14.25
N THR A 340 -28.32 11.68 14.56
CA THR A 340 -27.15 12.56 14.64
C THR A 340 -27.22 13.44 15.88
N LEU A 341 -26.20 13.38 16.74
CA LEU A 341 -26.10 14.13 17.99
C LEU A 341 -24.78 14.90 18.06
N ASP A 342 -24.83 16.16 18.48
CA ASP A 342 -23.68 17.07 18.52
C ASP A 342 -23.21 17.33 19.96
N PHE A 343 -22.27 16.51 20.43
CA PHE A 343 -21.68 16.58 21.77
C PHE A 343 -20.73 17.75 21.97
N THR A 344 -20.36 18.49 20.91
CA THR A 344 -19.61 19.74 21.05
C THR A 344 -20.39 20.80 21.82
N ARG A 345 -21.72 20.67 21.87
CA ARG A 345 -22.64 21.56 22.60
C ARG A 345 -22.81 21.19 24.07
N LEU A 346 -22.42 19.98 24.47
CA LEU A 346 -22.74 19.43 25.80
C LEU A 346 -22.21 20.34 26.91
N SER A 347 -20.95 20.77 26.82
CA SER A 347 -20.33 21.63 27.85
C SER A 347 -21.00 23.00 27.97
N ALA A 348 -21.57 23.53 26.89
CA ALA A 348 -22.34 24.77 26.92
C ALA A 348 -23.70 24.55 27.61
N ILE A 349 -24.43 23.53 27.17
CA ILE A 349 -25.76 23.17 27.71
C ILE A 349 -25.69 22.91 29.21
N THR A 350 -24.75 22.08 29.68
CA THR A 350 -24.64 21.71 31.10
C THR A 350 -24.06 22.82 31.98
N SER A 351 -23.55 23.91 31.38
CA SER A 351 -23.05 25.09 32.12
C SER A 351 -23.98 26.30 32.05
N GLY A 352 -25.19 26.15 31.50
CA GLY A 352 -26.13 27.26 31.35
C GLY A 352 -25.79 28.21 30.20
N ARG A 353 -24.79 27.89 29.35
CA ARG A 353 -24.36 28.71 28.23
C ARG A 353 -25.08 28.32 26.96
N LEU A 354 -25.53 29.32 26.20
CA LEU A 354 -26.16 29.07 24.90
C LEU A 354 -25.10 28.58 23.90
N PRO A 355 -25.25 27.38 23.30
CA PRO A 355 -24.34 26.91 22.26
C PRO A 355 -24.50 27.74 20.98
N PRO A 356 -23.52 27.72 20.06
CA PRO A 356 -23.64 28.34 18.76
C PRO A 356 -24.86 27.77 18.00
N MET A 357 -25.82 28.63 17.67
CA MET A 357 -27.03 28.21 16.97
C MET A 357 -26.77 28.05 15.46
N PRO A 358 -27.30 26.99 14.82
CA PRO A 358 -27.31 26.91 13.37
C PRO A 358 -28.13 28.07 12.78
N LYS A 359 -27.65 28.66 11.68
CA LYS A 359 -28.32 29.77 10.98
C LYS A 359 -29.58 29.23 10.28
N GLY A 360 -30.75 29.27 10.94
CA GLY A 360 -32.02 28.79 10.39
C GLY A 360 -33.24 29.48 11.02
N LYS A 361 -34.34 29.61 10.27
CA LYS A 361 -35.53 30.41 10.63
C LYS A 361 -36.60 29.65 11.45
N ARG A 362 -36.44 28.35 11.69
CA ARG A 362 -37.41 27.53 12.45
C ARG A 362 -36.67 26.57 13.37
N GLY A 363 -36.75 26.87 14.66
CA GLY A 363 -36.28 26.12 15.81
C GLY A 363 -36.91 26.77 17.06
N PRO A 364 -36.83 26.16 18.25
CA PRO A 364 -37.27 26.83 19.48
C PRO A 364 -36.63 28.21 19.54
N GLY A 365 -37.42 29.23 19.87
CA GLY A 365 -36.92 30.59 19.94
C GLY A 365 -35.74 30.67 20.91
N GLU A 366 -34.78 31.56 20.65
CA GLU A 366 -33.58 31.70 21.50
C GLU A 366 -33.93 31.88 22.99
N ALA A 367 -35.09 32.48 23.29
CA ALA A 367 -35.65 32.62 24.63
C ALA A 367 -36.04 31.27 25.25
N GLU A 368 -36.77 30.42 24.52
CA GLU A 368 -37.18 29.09 24.98
C GLU A 368 -35.96 28.18 25.20
N LEU A 369 -34.97 28.25 24.30
CA LEU A 369 -33.74 27.48 24.44
C LEU A 369 -32.93 27.93 25.67
N ARG A 370 -32.85 29.24 25.93
CA ARG A 370 -32.22 29.77 27.15
C ARG A 370 -32.92 29.28 28.41
N GLU A 371 -34.25 29.28 28.42
CA GLU A 371 -35.04 28.82 29.56
C GLU A 371 -34.78 27.34 29.87
N ARG A 372 -34.80 26.48 28.84
CA ARG A 372 -34.48 25.04 28.98
C ARG A 372 -33.06 24.81 29.49
N ILE A 373 -32.08 25.52 28.94
CA ILE A 373 -30.67 25.41 29.35
C ILE A 373 -30.46 25.90 30.80
N ALA A 374 -31.15 27.00 31.19
CA ALA A 374 -31.11 27.50 32.56
C ALA A 374 -31.68 26.48 33.54
N ALA A 375 -32.81 25.85 33.22
CA ALA A 375 -33.41 24.81 34.06
C ALA A 375 -32.46 23.61 34.26
N ILE A 376 -31.78 23.16 33.21
CA ILE A 376 -30.76 22.09 33.31
C ILE A 376 -29.61 22.51 34.23
N ALA A 377 -29.11 23.74 34.07
CA ALA A 377 -28.02 24.25 34.91
C ALA A 377 -28.43 24.37 36.38
N ASP A 378 -29.65 24.84 36.65
CA ASP A 378 -30.22 24.93 38.00
C ASP A 378 -30.41 23.54 38.62
N ASP A 379 -30.87 22.56 37.84
CA ASP A 379 -30.99 21.17 38.29
C ASP A 379 -29.65 20.59 38.73
N LEU A 380 -28.61 20.77 37.91
CA LEU A 380 -27.25 20.33 38.22
C LEU A 380 -26.66 21.07 39.42
N ALA A 381 -26.91 22.39 39.54
CA ALA A 381 -26.47 23.19 40.69
C ALA A 381 -27.11 22.73 42.01
N ASN A 382 -28.32 22.17 41.94
CA ASN A 382 -29.03 21.58 43.08
C ASN A 382 -28.65 20.11 43.34
N GLY A 383 -27.63 19.57 42.66
CA GLY A 383 -27.14 18.21 42.87
C GLY A 383 -27.98 17.11 42.22
N ARG A 384 -28.89 17.43 41.29
CA ARG A 384 -29.61 16.42 40.50
C ARG A 384 -28.66 15.76 39.49
N ILE A 385 -28.91 14.49 39.18
CA ILE A 385 -28.15 13.73 38.17
C ILE A 385 -28.58 14.21 36.78
N ILE A 386 -27.67 14.11 35.80
CA ILE A 386 -27.97 14.39 34.39
C ILE A 386 -29.17 13.55 33.91
N ASP A 387 -30.21 14.24 33.46
CA ASP A 387 -31.33 13.63 32.75
C ASP A 387 -31.12 13.76 31.23
N TRP A 388 -30.70 12.64 30.62
CA TRP A 388 -30.47 12.58 29.18
C TRP A 388 -31.73 12.79 28.35
N SER A 389 -32.94 12.54 28.87
CA SER A 389 -34.19 12.76 28.12
C SER A 389 -34.46 14.24 27.84
N VAL A 390 -33.93 15.13 28.68
CA VAL A 390 -34.04 16.58 28.53
C VAL A 390 -32.88 17.14 27.69
N ILE A 391 -31.69 16.55 27.79
CA ILE A 391 -30.50 17.00 27.04
C ILE A 391 -30.49 16.51 25.59
N GLU A 392 -30.92 15.28 25.34
CA GLU A 392 -30.89 14.63 24.02
C GLU A 392 -31.53 15.50 22.91
N PRO A 393 -32.74 16.09 23.08
CA PRO A 393 -33.33 16.97 22.08
C PRO A 393 -32.53 18.24 21.78
N LEU A 394 -31.66 18.67 22.70
CA LEU A 394 -30.78 19.83 22.52
C LEU A 394 -29.48 19.50 21.77
N LEU A 395 -29.09 18.21 21.78
CA LEU A 395 -27.94 17.67 21.05
C LEU A 395 -28.33 17.22 19.63
N GLU A 396 -29.58 16.83 19.41
CA GLU A 396 -30.04 16.23 18.16
C GLU A 396 -30.02 17.23 16.99
N ILE A 397 -29.44 16.80 15.88
CA ILE A 397 -29.51 17.50 14.60
C ILE A 397 -30.62 16.82 13.79
N SER A 398 -31.69 17.56 13.50
CA SER A 398 -32.83 17.03 12.75
C SER A 398 -32.41 16.51 11.37
N GLN A 399 -32.82 15.27 11.08
CA GLN A 399 -32.67 14.66 9.76
C GLN A 399 -33.96 14.70 8.93
N GLU A 400 -35.08 15.11 9.54
CA GLU A 400 -36.37 15.26 8.87
C GLU A 400 -36.49 16.62 8.18
N ASP A 401 -36.04 17.69 8.86
CA ASP A 401 -36.05 19.04 8.32
C ASP A 401 -34.70 19.38 7.68
N LEU A 402 -34.65 19.33 6.34
CA LEU A 402 -33.46 19.64 5.56
C LEU A 402 -32.94 21.07 5.83
N ALA A 403 -33.80 22.01 6.22
CA ALA A 403 -33.38 23.37 6.56
C ALA A 403 -32.67 23.47 7.91
N GLN A 404 -32.84 22.47 8.78
CA GLN A 404 -32.19 22.37 10.10
C GLN A 404 -31.00 21.42 10.10
N TYR A 405 -30.88 20.54 9.09
CA TYR A 405 -29.77 19.62 8.99
C TYR A 405 -28.44 20.35 8.77
N VAL A 406 -27.48 20.12 9.67
CA VAL A 406 -26.13 20.67 9.57
C VAL A 406 -25.17 19.54 9.18
N PRO A 407 -24.54 19.59 8.00
CA PRO A 407 -23.52 18.61 7.63
C PRO A 407 -22.26 18.75 8.50
N PRO A 408 -21.47 17.68 8.64
CA PRO A 408 -20.22 17.75 9.39
C PRO A 408 -19.22 18.68 8.70
N GLY A 409 -18.44 19.42 9.50
CA GLY A 409 -17.37 20.29 8.99
C GLY A 409 -16.09 19.53 8.62
N GLY A 410 -15.83 18.38 9.26
CA GLY A 410 -14.68 17.53 9.00
C GLY A 410 -15.00 16.33 8.12
N SER A 411 -14.02 15.88 7.33
CA SER A 411 -14.17 14.71 6.44
C SER A 411 -13.90 13.36 7.13
N HIS A 412 -13.24 13.37 8.29
CA HIS A 412 -12.75 12.17 8.98
C HIS A 412 -13.88 11.20 9.38
N GLY A 413 -14.90 11.66 10.10
CA GLY A 413 -16.00 10.80 10.56
C GLY A 413 -16.81 10.17 9.43
N THR A 414 -17.03 10.90 8.34
CA THR A 414 -17.72 10.38 7.15
C THR A 414 -16.85 9.31 6.46
N HIS A 415 -15.53 9.47 6.47
CA HIS A 415 -14.58 8.48 5.93
C HIS A 415 -14.57 7.19 6.75
N VAL A 416 -14.48 7.33 8.07
CA VAL A 416 -14.57 6.22 9.03
C VAL A 416 -15.89 5.46 8.86
N ALA A 417 -17.02 6.16 8.82
CA ALA A 417 -18.34 5.56 8.63
C ALA A 417 -18.47 4.83 7.28
N GLY A 418 -17.86 5.35 6.22
CA GLY A 418 -17.85 4.71 4.90
C GLY A 418 -17.13 3.35 4.91
N ILE A 419 -16.03 3.23 5.66
CA ILE A 419 -15.30 1.96 5.80
C ILE A 419 -16.18 0.94 6.50
N ILE A 420 -16.90 1.35 7.55
CA ILE A 420 -17.82 0.48 8.29
C ILE A 420 -18.97 0.06 7.37
N GLY A 421 -19.66 1.00 6.74
CA GLY A 421 -21.04 0.77 6.28
C GLY A 421 -21.46 1.42 4.98
N ALA A 422 -20.54 1.89 4.13
CA ALA A 422 -20.92 2.35 2.79
C ALA A 422 -21.59 1.21 1.99
N GLY A 423 -22.61 1.55 1.22
CA GLY A 423 -23.30 0.67 0.29
C GLY A 423 -23.86 1.52 -0.86
N TRP A 424 -23.02 1.76 -1.85
CA TRP A 424 -23.33 2.61 -3.00
C TRP A 424 -23.24 1.79 -4.29
N PRO A 425 -24.38 1.44 -4.91
CA PRO A 425 -24.37 0.74 -6.19
C PRO A 425 -23.70 1.56 -7.29
N SER A 426 -22.91 0.91 -8.15
CA SER A 426 -22.32 1.44 -9.40
C SER A 426 -23.32 2.25 -10.21
N SER A 427 -24.51 1.68 -10.40
CA SER A 427 -25.59 2.26 -11.19
C SER A 427 -26.01 3.62 -10.63
N ALA A 428 -26.14 3.74 -9.31
CA ALA A 428 -26.45 4.98 -8.63
C ALA A 428 -25.25 5.95 -8.57
N TYR A 429 -24.03 5.44 -8.50
CA TYR A 429 -22.80 6.24 -8.52
C TYR A 429 -22.54 6.89 -9.88
N LEU A 430 -22.80 6.17 -10.97
CA LEU A 430 -22.58 6.65 -12.35
C LEU A 430 -23.71 7.57 -12.85
N ALA A 431 -24.90 7.51 -12.27
CA ALA A 431 -26.07 8.28 -12.71
C ALA A 431 -26.06 9.77 -12.28
N ARG A 432 -25.00 10.28 -11.66
CA ARG A 432 -24.91 11.67 -11.19
C ARG A 432 -24.55 12.67 -12.30
N PRO A 433 -24.89 13.96 -12.14
CA PRO A 433 -24.70 14.99 -13.19
C PRO A 433 -23.25 15.15 -13.63
N GLU A 434 -22.30 15.06 -12.70
CA GLU A 434 -20.86 15.01 -12.96
C GLU A 434 -20.28 13.72 -12.37
N PRO A 435 -20.24 12.62 -13.15
CA PRO A 435 -19.65 11.39 -12.67
C PRO A 435 -18.15 11.59 -12.49
N MET A 436 -17.71 11.71 -11.23
CA MET A 436 -16.31 11.49 -10.92
C MET A 436 -15.93 10.11 -11.47
N PRO A 437 -14.75 9.95 -12.12
CA PRO A 437 -14.27 8.64 -12.52
C PRO A 437 -14.50 7.67 -11.37
N LEU A 438 -15.13 6.51 -11.63
CA LEU A 438 -15.07 5.42 -10.66
C LEU A 438 -13.59 5.27 -10.32
N PRO A 439 -13.18 5.45 -9.04
CA PRO A 439 -11.84 5.08 -8.65
C PRO A 439 -11.58 3.69 -9.24
N PRO A 440 -10.44 3.44 -9.95
CA PRO A 440 -10.24 2.22 -10.74
C PRO A 440 -10.52 0.90 -9.96
N GLU A 441 -10.46 1.03 -8.65
CA GLU A 441 -10.84 0.22 -7.50
C GLU A 441 -12.26 -0.36 -7.49
N LEU A 442 -13.21 0.43 -7.98
CA LEU A 442 -14.65 0.20 -7.95
C LEU A 442 -15.16 -0.30 -9.30
N ALA A 443 -14.30 -0.35 -10.32
CA ALA A 443 -14.62 -0.86 -11.65
C ALA A 443 -14.78 -2.40 -11.70
N GLU A 444 -14.13 -3.16 -10.80
CA GLU A 444 -14.28 -4.63 -10.74
C GLU A 444 -15.56 -5.09 -10.04
N SER A 445 -16.01 -4.38 -9.00
CA SER A 445 -17.22 -4.73 -8.24
C SER A 445 -18.45 -3.97 -8.68
N GLY A 446 -18.27 -2.85 -9.40
CA GLY A 446 -19.27 -1.81 -9.62
C GLY A 446 -19.52 -0.94 -8.39
N ASP A 447 -19.54 -1.51 -7.18
CA ASP A 447 -20.17 -0.86 -6.03
C ASP A 447 -19.18 -0.33 -4.99
N VAL A 448 -19.40 0.88 -4.48
CA VAL A 448 -18.67 1.42 -3.33
C VAL A 448 -19.27 0.86 -2.06
N SER A 449 -18.60 -0.12 -1.47
CA SER A 449 -19.13 -0.79 -0.30
C SER A 449 -18.06 -0.94 0.79
N GLY A 450 -18.45 -0.61 2.03
CA GLY A 450 -17.71 -0.87 3.26
C GLY A 450 -17.88 -2.32 3.72
N ILE A 451 -17.48 -2.62 4.95
CA ILE A 451 -17.55 -3.99 5.48
C ILE A 451 -19.00 -4.46 5.66
N CYS A 452 -19.87 -3.59 6.18
CA CYS A 452 -21.28 -3.87 6.50
C CYS A 452 -22.23 -2.92 5.76
N PRO A 453 -22.49 -3.13 4.46
CA PRO A 453 -23.31 -2.21 3.65
C PRO A 453 -24.79 -2.11 4.09
N ARG A 454 -25.28 -2.98 4.98
CA ARG A 454 -26.65 -2.98 5.51
C ARG A 454 -26.74 -2.53 6.98
N ILE A 455 -25.65 -2.04 7.56
CA ILE A 455 -25.61 -1.58 8.96
C ILE A 455 -26.33 -0.25 9.14
N GLU A 456 -26.95 -0.08 10.31
CA GLU A 456 -27.46 1.21 10.77
C GLU A 456 -26.36 1.95 11.57
N LEU A 457 -26.22 3.25 11.35
CA LEU A 457 -25.17 4.07 11.97
C LEU A 457 -25.76 5.16 12.87
N LEU A 458 -25.16 5.36 14.03
CA LEU A 458 -25.46 6.46 14.94
C LEU A 458 -24.29 7.46 14.91
N ASP A 459 -24.56 8.70 14.51
CA ASP A 459 -23.54 9.76 14.38
C ASP A 459 -23.43 10.57 15.69
N LEU A 460 -22.31 10.43 16.40
CA LEU A 460 -22.04 11.12 17.66
C LEU A 460 -20.85 12.08 17.46
N ARG A 461 -21.13 13.36 17.25
CA ARG A 461 -20.12 14.35 16.88
C ARG A 461 -19.44 14.93 18.11
N ILE A 462 -18.12 14.82 18.18
CA ILE A 462 -17.30 15.34 19.28
C ILE A 462 -16.31 16.42 18.83
N PHE A 463 -16.12 16.60 17.53
CA PHE A 463 -15.27 17.66 16.97
C PHE A 463 -16.13 18.73 16.30
N ASP A 464 -15.75 19.99 16.52
CA ASP A 464 -16.33 21.12 15.82
C ASP A 464 -15.83 21.22 14.37
N ALA A 465 -16.31 22.22 13.62
CA ALA A 465 -15.91 22.44 12.24
C ALA A 465 -14.42 22.79 12.05
N GLN A 466 -13.69 23.10 13.12
CA GLN A 466 -12.25 23.35 13.13
C GLN A 466 -11.46 22.10 13.57
N GLY A 467 -12.13 20.97 13.80
CA GLY A 467 -11.49 19.73 14.27
C GLY A 467 -11.11 19.77 15.75
N ARG A 468 -11.67 20.69 16.55
CA ARG A 468 -11.42 20.77 17.98
C ARG A 468 -12.48 19.96 18.73
N GLY A 469 -12.03 19.13 19.66
CA GLY A 469 -12.87 18.32 20.52
C GLY A 469 -12.16 18.12 21.85
N ASP A 470 -12.93 17.80 22.89
CA ASP A 470 -12.41 17.60 24.23
C ASP A 470 -12.81 16.23 24.80
N GLU A 471 -12.11 15.83 25.85
CA GLU A 471 -12.36 14.57 26.56
C GLU A 471 -13.78 14.54 27.17
N PHE A 472 -14.33 15.70 27.52
CA PHE A 472 -15.66 15.84 28.11
C PHE A 472 -16.78 15.43 27.14
N GLY A 473 -16.71 15.86 25.88
CA GLY A 473 -17.64 15.45 24.83
C GLY A 473 -17.57 13.95 24.54
N ILE A 474 -16.37 13.36 24.55
CA ILE A 474 -16.16 11.92 24.39
C ILE A 474 -16.83 11.14 25.53
N LEU A 475 -16.59 11.55 26.77
CA LEU A 475 -17.22 10.93 27.95
C LEU A 475 -18.75 11.04 27.87
N GLY A 476 -19.27 12.21 27.52
CA GLY A 476 -20.70 12.42 27.34
C GLY A 476 -21.31 11.50 26.28
N ALA A 477 -20.64 11.31 25.15
CA ALA A 477 -21.08 10.41 24.09
C ALA A 477 -21.12 8.94 24.55
N LEU A 478 -20.08 8.47 25.27
CA LEU A 478 -20.04 7.11 25.82
C LEU A 478 -21.13 6.87 26.87
N GLN A 479 -21.31 7.84 27.78
CA GLN A 479 -22.34 7.79 28.82
C GLN A 479 -23.74 7.80 28.23
N TYR A 480 -23.96 8.60 27.18
CA TYR A 480 -25.22 8.64 26.45
C TYR A 480 -25.54 7.29 25.80
N VAL A 481 -24.57 6.64 25.14
CA VAL A 481 -24.77 5.28 24.56
C VAL A 481 -25.16 4.28 25.65
N ARG A 482 -24.50 4.33 26.82
CA ARG A 482 -24.86 3.47 27.96
C ARG A 482 -26.29 3.74 28.43
N TRP A 483 -26.65 5.01 28.63
CA TRP A 483 -28.02 5.39 29.03
C TRP A 483 -29.06 4.93 28.01
N LEU A 484 -28.78 5.10 26.70
CA LEU A 484 -29.69 4.75 25.63
C LEU A 484 -29.98 3.24 25.58
N ASN A 485 -28.98 2.41 25.87
CA ASN A 485 -29.15 0.96 25.98
C ASN A 485 -29.87 0.55 27.27
N GLN A 486 -29.62 1.23 28.39
CA GLN A 486 -30.29 0.95 29.67
C GLN A 486 -31.75 1.38 29.69
N SER A 487 -32.10 2.40 28.90
CA SER A 487 -33.45 2.96 28.83
C SER A 487 -34.38 2.18 27.90
N ARG A 488 -33.94 1.03 27.36
CA ARG A 488 -34.69 0.22 26.39
C ARG A 488 -34.65 -1.25 26.78
N ASP A 489 -35.72 -1.98 26.45
CA ASP A 489 -35.84 -3.42 26.75
C ASP A 489 -34.82 -4.30 26.01
N ARG A 490 -34.29 -3.80 24.89
CA ARG A 490 -33.29 -4.47 24.08
C ARG A 490 -32.14 -3.52 23.79
N GLN A 491 -30.94 -4.07 23.69
CA GLN A 491 -29.75 -3.33 23.30
C GLN A 491 -30.00 -2.58 21.99
N TYR A 492 -29.82 -1.27 22.02
CA TYR A 492 -30.10 -0.40 20.88
C TYR A 492 -28.83 -0.14 20.06
N VAL A 493 -27.70 0.09 20.72
CA VAL A 493 -26.37 0.24 20.12
C VAL A 493 -25.52 -0.97 20.51
N HIS A 494 -25.04 -1.71 19.52
CA HIS A 494 -24.32 -2.97 19.73
C HIS A 494 -22.80 -2.75 19.78
N GLY A 495 -22.32 -1.69 19.13
CA GLY A 495 -20.91 -1.32 19.18
C GLY A 495 -20.65 0.15 18.89
N VAL A 496 -19.44 0.58 19.22
CA VAL A 496 -18.93 1.94 19.13
C VAL A 496 -17.56 1.91 18.45
N ASN A 497 -17.38 2.73 17.42
CA ASN A 497 -16.07 3.00 16.82
C ASN A 497 -15.53 4.35 17.33
N LEU A 498 -14.31 4.32 17.88
CA LEU A 498 -13.54 5.46 18.37
C LEU A 498 -12.24 5.61 17.58
N SER A 499 -12.29 6.34 16.47
CA SER A 499 -11.10 6.67 15.68
C SER A 499 -10.45 7.97 16.20
N VAL A 500 -10.22 8.04 17.51
CA VAL A 500 -9.68 9.19 18.23
C VAL A 500 -8.43 8.81 19.01
N ALA A 501 -7.50 9.76 19.14
CA ALA A 501 -6.24 9.56 19.85
C ALA A 501 -6.05 10.64 20.92
N LEU A 502 -6.15 10.25 22.18
CA LEU A 502 -5.81 11.08 23.33
C LEU A 502 -4.37 10.73 23.77
N ARG A 503 -3.46 11.69 23.61
CA ARG A 503 -2.09 11.55 24.13
C ARG A 503 -2.14 11.65 25.66
N HIS A 504 -1.53 10.68 26.33
CA HIS A 504 -1.31 10.69 27.77
C HIS A 504 0.18 10.46 28.05
N ASP A 505 0.67 10.89 29.21
CA ASP A 505 2.06 10.61 29.60
C ASP A 505 2.19 9.14 29.99
N VAL A 506 2.88 8.40 29.15
CA VAL A 506 3.10 6.96 29.25
C VAL A 506 3.94 6.59 30.48
N ARG A 507 4.72 7.53 31.03
CA ARG A 507 5.53 7.33 32.25
C ARG A 507 4.70 7.36 33.52
N THR A 508 3.43 7.72 33.44
CA THR A 508 2.51 7.68 34.59
C THR A 508 1.91 6.28 34.73
N TYR A 509 1.91 5.73 35.94
CA TYR A 509 1.39 4.39 36.31
C TYR A 509 -0.12 4.17 36.02
N ALA A 510 -0.80 5.08 35.31
CA ALA A 510 -2.23 5.09 35.02
C ALA A 510 -2.55 4.80 33.53
N CYS A 511 -1.65 4.15 32.78
CA CYS A 511 -1.90 3.77 31.38
C CYS A 511 -3.19 2.91 31.27
N GLY A 512 -4.17 3.38 30.49
CA GLY A 512 -5.48 2.73 30.38
C GLY A 512 -6.43 2.99 31.56
N SER A 513 -6.10 3.92 32.45
CA SER A 513 -6.94 4.35 33.59
C SER A 513 -7.37 5.82 33.49
N THR A 514 -7.23 6.45 32.32
CA THR A 514 -7.82 7.77 32.06
C THR A 514 -9.34 7.69 32.11
N PRO A 515 -10.02 8.82 32.38
CA PRO A 515 -11.48 8.86 32.42
C PRO A 515 -12.14 8.18 31.21
N VAL A 516 -11.64 8.45 29.99
CA VAL A 516 -12.20 7.81 28.78
C VAL A 516 -11.95 6.31 28.78
N CYS A 517 -10.77 5.83 29.16
CA CYS A 517 -10.51 4.38 29.23
C CYS A 517 -11.44 3.68 30.22
N VAL A 518 -11.62 4.26 31.41
CA VAL A 518 -12.52 3.74 32.44
C VAL A 518 -13.97 3.73 31.96
N GLU A 519 -14.41 4.78 31.26
CA GLU A 519 -15.76 4.84 30.72
C GLU A 519 -15.97 3.87 29.55
N CYS A 520 -14.95 3.67 28.69
CA CYS A 520 -14.96 2.62 27.68
C CYS A 520 -15.09 1.23 28.31
N ASP A 521 -14.31 0.91 29.35
CA ASP A 521 -14.40 -0.38 30.05
C ASP A 521 -15.78 -0.57 30.70
N ARG A 522 -16.40 0.50 31.23
CA ARG A 522 -17.79 0.44 31.73
C ARG A 522 -18.81 0.22 30.63
N LEU A 523 -18.60 0.80 29.46
CA LEU A 523 -19.48 0.62 28.30
C LEU A 523 -19.40 -0.81 27.76
N VAL A 524 -18.19 -1.38 27.72
CA VAL A 524 -17.98 -2.80 27.40
C VAL A 524 -18.67 -3.71 28.40
N ALA A 525 -18.54 -3.45 29.70
CA ALA A 525 -19.26 -4.20 30.74
C ALA A 525 -20.80 -4.09 30.63
N ASN A 526 -21.34 -3.10 29.91
CA ASN A 526 -22.77 -2.98 29.59
C ASN A 526 -23.18 -3.79 28.34
N GLY A 527 -22.26 -4.55 27.75
CA GLY A 527 -22.48 -5.43 26.59
C GLY A 527 -22.20 -4.79 25.24
N VAL A 528 -21.62 -3.58 25.20
CA VAL A 528 -21.34 -2.84 23.96
C VAL A 528 -19.91 -3.11 23.50
N ILE A 529 -19.72 -3.47 22.23
CA ILE A 529 -18.37 -3.65 21.67
C ILE A 529 -17.74 -2.28 21.43
N VAL A 530 -16.58 -2.01 22.03
CA VAL A 530 -15.83 -0.77 21.78
C VAL A 530 -14.57 -1.07 20.99
N VAL A 531 -14.43 -0.44 19.82
CA VAL A 531 -13.27 -0.55 18.94
C VAL A 531 -12.57 0.80 18.86
N ALA A 532 -11.28 0.84 19.13
CA ALA A 532 -10.48 2.06 19.14
C ALA A 532 -9.22 1.96 18.27
N ALA A 533 -8.86 3.08 17.65
CA ALA A 533 -7.59 3.20 16.93
C ALA A 533 -6.39 3.18 17.92
N ALA A 534 -5.29 2.54 17.52
CA ALA A 534 -4.09 2.48 18.35
C ALA A 534 -3.36 3.82 18.49
N GLY A 535 -3.51 4.74 17.52
CA GLY A 535 -2.77 5.99 17.42
C GLY A 535 -1.74 5.97 16.29
N ASN A 536 -1.27 7.15 15.89
CA ASN A 536 -0.35 7.33 14.76
C ASN A 536 1.03 7.86 15.21
N TYR A 537 1.51 7.39 16.37
CA TYR A 537 2.74 7.89 17.01
C TYR A 537 3.83 6.83 17.15
N GLY A 538 3.77 5.75 16.36
CA GLY A 538 4.78 4.69 16.38
C GLY A 538 6.17 5.16 15.95
N TYR A 539 6.23 6.12 15.02
CA TYR A 539 7.46 6.71 14.51
C TYR A 539 7.52 8.22 14.83
N ASP A 540 8.66 8.66 15.36
CA ASP A 540 8.91 10.05 15.78
C ASP A 540 10.25 10.54 15.24
N GLU A 541 10.23 11.41 14.22
CA GLU A 541 11.43 11.94 13.56
C GLU A 541 12.33 12.74 14.50
N GLN A 542 11.75 13.49 15.45
CA GLN A 542 12.52 14.27 16.42
C GLN A 542 13.20 13.35 17.43
N TYR A 543 12.54 12.25 17.82
CA TYR A 543 13.14 11.21 18.66
C TYR A 543 14.26 10.45 17.91
N ALA A 544 14.04 10.12 16.63
CA ALA A 544 15.02 9.44 15.78
C ALA A 544 16.33 10.23 15.65
N ALA A 545 16.22 11.56 15.50
CA ALA A 545 17.35 12.49 15.41
C ALA A 545 18.15 12.57 16.73
N ALA A 546 17.48 12.45 17.88
CA ALA A 546 18.12 12.52 19.19
C ALA A 546 18.72 11.19 19.67
N HIS A 547 18.35 10.05 19.06
CA HIS A 547 18.74 8.71 19.52
C HIS A 547 19.40 7.85 18.42
N MET A 548 20.25 8.47 17.60
CA MET A 548 21.13 7.77 16.63
C MET A 548 20.39 6.73 15.75
N GLY A 549 19.20 7.07 15.25
CA GLY A 549 18.46 6.25 14.27
C GLY A 549 17.41 5.29 14.85
N ALA A 550 17.23 5.22 16.17
CA ALA A 550 16.09 4.52 16.77
C ALA A 550 14.82 5.39 16.72
N GLY A 551 14.17 5.48 15.56
CA GLY A 551 12.96 6.30 15.37
C GLY A 551 11.65 5.69 15.86
N PHE A 552 11.67 4.40 16.21
CA PHE A 552 10.51 3.71 16.77
C PHE A 552 10.48 3.83 18.30
N ARG A 553 9.40 4.39 18.83
CA ARG A 553 9.20 4.52 20.28
C ARG A 553 8.29 3.39 20.75
N GLY A 554 8.78 2.56 21.69
CA GLY A 554 7.91 1.65 22.42
C GLY A 554 6.87 2.41 23.25
N GLN A 555 5.73 1.77 23.52
CA GLN A 555 4.66 2.32 24.36
C GLN A 555 4.02 3.58 23.76
N THR A 556 3.58 3.51 22.51
CA THR A 556 3.01 4.67 21.77
C THR A 556 1.50 4.59 21.59
N ILE A 557 0.86 3.56 22.14
CA ILE A 557 -0.60 3.40 22.12
C ILE A 557 -1.25 4.58 22.83
N THR A 558 -2.25 5.20 22.18
CA THR A 558 -3.00 6.33 22.73
C THR A 558 -4.28 5.87 23.41
N ASP A 559 -4.87 6.72 24.23
CA ASP A 559 -6.17 6.45 24.83
C ASP A 559 -7.29 6.78 23.82
N PRO A 560 -8.38 6.00 23.77
CA PRO A 560 -8.74 4.88 24.66
C PRO A 560 -8.15 3.51 24.29
N GLY A 561 -7.21 3.44 23.36
CA GLY A 561 -6.55 2.20 22.94
C GLY A 561 -5.79 1.46 24.06
N ASN A 562 -5.42 2.13 25.16
CA ASN A 562 -4.88 1.46 26.34
C ASN A 562 -5.93 0.87 27.27
N ALA A 563 -7.23 1.07 27.05
CA ALA A 563 -8.25 0.42 27.87
C ALA A 563 -8.16 -1.11 27.75
N ARG A 564 -8.54 -1.83 28.83
CA ARG A 564 -8.30 -3.27 28.91
C ARG A 564 -9.24 -4.05 28.00
N THR A 565 -10.51 -3.70 28.04
CA THR A 565 -11.57 -4.47 27.38
C THR A 565 -11.82 -4.03 25.95
N VAL A 566 -11.46 -2.78 25.61
CA VAL A 566 -11.53 -2.23 24.24
C VAL A 566 -10.72 -3.08 23.25
N ILE A 567 -11.23 -3.21 22.03
CA ILE A 567 -10.52 -3.79 20.89
C ILE A 567 -9.69 -2.68 20.23
N THR A 568 -8.38 -2.72 20.44
CA THR A 568 -7.43 -1.73 19.93
C THR A 568 -6.84 -2.20 18.61
N VAL A 569 -6.86 -1.32 17.61
CA VAL A 569 -6.54 -1.70 16.23
C VAL A 569 -5.34 -0.91 15.69
N GLY A 570 -4.29 -1.63 15.30
CA GLY A 570 -3.15 -1.07 14.57
C GLY A 570 -3.35 -1.09 13.05
N ALA A 571 -2.49 -0.38 12.32
CA ALA A 571 -2.61 -0.22 10.87
C ALA A 571 -1.62 -1.09 10.10
N THR A 572 -2.07 -1.62 8.96
CA THR A 572 -1.22 -2.29 7.96
C THR A 572 -1.39 -1.65 6.59
N HIS A 573 -0.50 -2.02 5.67
CA HIS A 573 -0.74 -1.81 4.25
C HIS A 573 -2.04 -2.51 3.81
N ARG A 574 -2.77 -1.87 2.91
CA ARG A 574 -4.14 -2.29 2.57
C ARG A 574 -4.28 -3.52 1.67
N THR A 575 -3.26 -3.89 0.91
CA THR A 575 -3.34 -4.99 -0.09
C THR A 575 -2.31 -6.09 0.12
N ASP A 576 -1.20 -5.78 0.77
CA ASP A 576 -0.09 -6.72 0.94
C ASP A 576 0.51 -6.56 2.34
N PRO A 577 -0.30 -6.82 3.39
CA PRO A 577 0.13 -6.72 4.77
C PRO A 577 1.22 -7.75 5.12
N TYR A 578 1.36 -8.84 4.34
CA TYR A 578 2.45 -9.80 4.54
C TYR A 578 3.80 -9.23 4.08
N ARG A 579 3.83 -8.57 2.92
CA ARG A 579 5.06 -7.96 2.38
C ARG A 579 5.43 -6.67 3.08
N TYR A 580 4.49 -5.74 3.24
CA TYR A 580 4.76 -4.41 3.79
C TYR A 580 4.65 -4.39 5.32
N GLY A 581 3.93 -5.32 5.92
CA GLY A 581 3.81 -5.43 7.37
C GLY A 581 2.93 -4.35 8.01
N ILE A 582 3.31 -4.01 9.24
CA ILE A 582 2.66 -2.97 10.06
C ILE A 582 3.12 -1.60 9.55
N SER A 583 2.18 -0.67 9.45
CA SER A 583 2.42 0.71 9.04
C SER A 583 3.39 1.41 9.98
N TYR A 584 4.37 2.12 9.44
CA TYR A 584 5.42 2.74 10.26
C TYR A 584 4.87 3.75 11.28
N PHE A 585 3.77 4.44 10.96
CA PHE A 585 3.11 5.38 11.87
C PHE A 585 2.28 4.68 12.97
N SER A 586 1.91 3.41 12.78
CA SER A 586 1.01 2.71 13.70
C SER A 586 1.63 2.66 15.09
N SER A 587 0.95 3.24 16.06
CA SER A 587 1.31 3.10 17.46
C SER A 587 1.33 1.64 17.86
N HIS A 588 2.29 1.28 18.70
CA HIS A 588 2.53 -0.10 19.12
C HIS A 588 2.85 -0.15 20.62
N GLY A 589 2.54 -1.31 21.21
CA GLY A 589 2.76 -1.56 22.61
C GLY A 589 4.22 -1.94 22.93
N PRO A 590 4.43 -2.64 24.06
CA PRO A 590 3.44 -2.89 25.11
C PRO A 590 2.90 -1.57 25.70
N THR A 591 1.78 -1.60 26.41
CA THR A 591 1.32 -0.45 27.20
C THR A 591 2.32 -0.17 28.35
N GLY A 592 2.22 0.99 29.01
CA GLY A 592 3.12 1.32 30.13
C GLY A 592 3.05 0.35 31.32
N ASP A 593 1.95 -0.41 31.46
CA ASP A 593 1.77 -1.49 32.44
C ASP A 593 2.05 -2.90 31.88
N GLY A 594 2.63 -3.00 30.68
CA GLY A 594 3.11 -4.26 30.10
C GLY A 594 2.08 -5.10 29.35
N ARG A 595 0.84 -4.62 29.17
CA ARG A 595 -0.17 -5.34 28.38
C ARG A 595 0.17 -5.29 26.89
N ILE A 596 -0.17 -6.36 26.18
CA ILE A 596 0.00 -6.42 24.74
C ILE A 596 -1.14 -5.65 24.06
N LYS A 597 -0.77 -4.60 23.35
CA LYS A 597 -1.62 -3.78 22.48
C LYS A 597 -0.81 -3.42 21.22
N PRO A 598 -1.42 -3.27 20.03
CA PRO A 598 -2.85 -3.42 19.74
C PRO A 598 -3.32 -4.88 19.93
N ASP A 599 -4.65 -5.10 19.99
CA ASP A 599 -5.19 -6.46 20.07
C ASP A 599 -5.08 -7.17 18.71
N LEU A 600 -5.24 -6.43 17.62
CA LEU A 600 -5.13 -6.92 16.24
C LEU A 600 -4.88 -5.75 15.28
N VAL A 601 -4.66 -6.05 14.00
CA VAL A 601 -4.37 -5.03 12.98
C VAL A 601 -5.30 -5.16 11.78
N ALA A 602 -5.48 -4.05 11.07
CA ALA A 602 -6.30 -3.99 9.86
C ALA A 602 -5.73 -2.96 8.87
N PRO A 603 -6.16 -3.00 7.59
CA PRO A 603 -5.78 -2.00 6.59
C PRO A 603 -5.99 -0.55 7.05
N GLY A 604 -4.91 0.23 7.11
CA GLY A 604 -4.96 1.65 7.51
C GLY A 604 -4.23 2.59 6.55
N GLU A 605 -3.55 2.09 5.52
CA GLU A 605 -2.85 2.91 4.52
C GLU A 605 -3.63 3.04 3.21
N LYS A 606 -3.71 4.27 2.71
CA LYS A 606 -4.35 4.66 1.44
C LYS A 606 -5.76 4.09 1.33
N ILE A 607 -6.59 4.31 2.35
CA ILE A 607 -7.94 3.75 2.38
C ILE A 607 -8.94 4.66 1.65
N THR A 608 -9.51 4.10 0.58
CA THR A 608 -10.74 4.41 -0.16
C THR A 608 -11.99 4.60 0.69
N SER A 609 -12.48 5.80 1.00
CA SER A 609 -13.81 5.92 1.63
C SER A 609 -14.54 7.23 1.34
N THR A 610 -15.77 7.32 1.83
CA THR A 610 -16.70 8.44 1.64
C THR A 610 -16.26 9.69 2.38
N VAL A 611 -16.40 10.85 1.75
CA VAL A 611 -16.21 12.16 2.40
C VAL A 611 -17.42 13.05 2.12
N PRO A 612 -17.65 14.10 2.93
CA PRO A 612 -18.84 14.96 2.78
C PRO A 612 -19.00 15.51 1.35
N GLY A 613 -20.24 15.77 0.96
CA GLY A 613 -20.56 16.24 -0.39
C GLY A 613 -20.72 15.14 -1.45
N GLY A 614 -20.88 13.88 -1.05
CA GLY A 614 -21.15 12.78 -1.99
C GLY A 614 -19.92 12.34 -2.79
N THR A 615 -18.73 12.43 -2.20
CA THR A 615 -17.46 12.16 -2.88
C THR A 615 -16.61 11.15 -2.11
N LEU A 616 -15.49 10.73 -2.69
CA LEU A 616 -14.57 9.75 -2.11
C LEU A 616 -13.19 10.37 -1.94
N ALA A 617 -12.45 9.95 -0.91
CA ALA A 617 -11.05 10.33 -0.71
C ALA A 617 -10.24 9.19 -0.09
N SER A 618 -8.93 9.23 -0.29
CA SER A 618 -7.97 8.34 0.35
C SER A 618 -7.37 8.97 1.60
N MET A 619 -7.34 8.21 2.69
CA MET A 619 -6.72 8.64 3.94
C MET A 619 -5.82 7.53 4.53
N ASP A 620 -4.84 7.95 5.32
CA ASP A 620 -3.91 7.09 6.05
C ASP A 620 -4.09 7.27 7.55
N GLY A 621 -4.10 6.17 8.31
CA GLY A 621 -4.13 6.20 9.77
C GLY A 621 -4.71 4.94 10.40
N THR A 622 -4.40 4.73 11.68
CA THR A 622 -5.09 3.73 12.52
C THR A 622 -6.59 4.04 12.66
N SER A 623 -6.98 5.30 12.48
CA SER A 623 -8.37 5.75 12.31
C SER A 623 -9.12 5.06 11.17
N MET A 624 -8.43 4.60 10.12
CA MET A 624 -9.01 3.86 9.01
C MET A 624 -8.94 2.34 9.25
N ALA A 625 -8.05 1.87 10.12
CA ALA A 625 -7.95 0.47 10.50
C ALA A 625 -9.07 0.04 11.47
N ALA A 626 -9.32 0.83 12.53
CA ALA A 626 -10.40 0.60 13.49
C ALA A 626 -11.79 0.32 12.86
N PRO A 627 -12.27 1.11 11.87
CA PRO A 627 -13.57 0.86 11.26
C PRO A 627 -13.65 -0.44 10.44
N HIS A 628 -12.52 -0.99 9.94
CA HIS A 628 -12.55 -2.33 9.33
C HIS A 628 -12.95 -3.38 10.38
N VAL A 629 -12.38 -3.29 11.58
CA VAL A 629 -12.64 -4.23 12.69
C VAL A 629 -14.04 -4.04 13.25
N SER A 630 -14.49 -2.78 13.41
CA SER A 630 -15.89 -2.46 13.75
C SER A 630 -16.86 -3.10 12.77
N GLY A 631 -16.55 -3.02 11.47
CA GLY A 631 -17.30 -3.71 10.43
C GLY A 631 -17.31 -5.23 10.60
N VAL A 632 -16.15 -5.87 10.79
CA VAL A 632 -16.09 -7.33 10.94
C VAL A 632 -16.84 -7.80 12.19
N ALA A 633 -16.73 -7.07 13.31
CA ALA A 633 -17.50 -7.35 14.52
C ALA A 633 -19.01 -7.24 14.26
N ALA A 634 -19.46 -6.23 13.53
CA ALA A 634 -20.85 -6.08 13.15
C ALA A 634 -21.35 -7.18 12.18
N LEU A 635 -20.52 -7.66 11.24
CA LEU A 635 -20.86 -8.83 10.41
C LEU A 635 -21.07 -10.08 11.26
N LEU A 636 -20.18 -10.30 12.24
CA LEU A 636 -20.25 -11.42 13.16
C LEU A 636 -21.55 -11.39 13.96
N LEU A 637 -21.91 -10.23 14.53
CA LEU A 637 -23.16 -10.05 15.27
C LEU A 637 -24.40 -10.22 14.39
N SER A 638 -24.38 -9.67 13.18
CA SER A 638 -25.53 -9.73 12.25
C SER A 638 -25.85 -11.16 11.81
N ARG A 639 -24.84 -12.04 11.79
CA ARG A 639 -25.02 -13.46 11.53
C ARG A 639 -25.38 -14.24 12.80
N ASN A 640 -24.78 -13.88 13.94
CA ASN A 640 -24.83 -14.62 15.20
C ASN A 640 -25.37 -13.70 16.30
N ASN A 641 -26.69 -13.50 16.32
CA ASN A 641 -27.35 -12.57 17.23
C ASN A 641 -27.18 -12.96 18.71
N GLU A 642 -26.89 -14.22 19.01
CA GLU A 642 -26.58 -14.72 20.35
C GLU A 642 -25.31 -14.08 20.96
N LEU A 643 -24.41 -13.54 20.12
CA LEU A 643 -23.22 -12.82 20.56
C LEU A 643 -23.50 -11.36 20.95
N MET A 644 -24.70 -10.84 20.69
CA MET A 644 -25.09 -9.50 21.14
C MET A 644 -25.04 -9.43 22.66
N GLY A 645 -24.42 -8.37 23.20
CA GLY A 645 -24.17 -8.25 24.63
C GLY A 645 -22.96 -9.03 25.16
N GLN A 646 -22.19 -9.74 24.31
CA GLN A 646 -21.01 -10.52 24.70
C GLN A 646 -19.70 -9.97 24.09
N PRO A 647 -19.31 -8.72 24.41
CA PRO A 647 -18.18 -8.07 23.75
C PRO A 647 -16.83 -8.76 23.99
N GLU A 648 -16.60 -9.35 25.16
CA GLU A 648 -15.38 -10.11 25.46
C GLU A 648 -15.28 -11.38 24.60
N THR A 649 -16.40 -12.09 24.41
CA THR A 649 -16.48 -13.26 23.54
C THR A 649 -16.18 -12.88 22.09
N VAL A 650 -16.78 -11.78 21.61
CA VAL A 650 -16.51 -11.27 20.25
C VAL A 650 -15.05 -10.88 20.09
N LYS A 651 -14.47 -10.18 21.07
CA LYS A 651 -13.04 -9.83 21.06
C LYS A 651 -12.16 -11.10 20.98
N ALA A 652 -12.46 -12.12 21.77
CA ALA A 652 -11.72 -13.38 21.74
C ALA A 652 -11.82 -14.07 20.37
N ILE A 653 -13.02 -14.19 19.80
CA ILE A 653 -13.23 -14.77 18.46
C ILE A 653 -12.41 -14.04 17.39
N LEU A 654 -12.44 -12.70 17.41
CA LEU A 654 -11.71 -11.90 16.43
C LEU A 654 -10.19 -12.06 16.56
N CYS A 655 -9.66 -12.08 17.78
CA CYS A 655 -8.24 -12.32 18.04
C CYS A 655 -7.82 -13.74 17.63
N ASP A 656 -8.58 -14.77 17.99
CA ASP A 656 -8.26 -16.18 17.68
C ASP A 656 -8.41 -16.51 16.18
N ALA A 657 -9.25 -15.75 15.46
CA ALA A 657 -9.42 -15.86 14.01
C ALA A 657 -8.35 -15.10 13.22
N ALA A 658 -7.63 -14.16 13.85
CA ALA A 658 -6.70 -13.27 13.17
C ALA A 658 -5.59 -14.06 12.44
N THR A 659 -5.17 -13.53 11.29
CA THR A 659 -4.06 -14.12 10.54
C THR A 659 -2.74 -13.52 10.98
N ASP A 660 -1.87 -14.36 11.56
CA ASP A 660 -0.53 -13.96 11.98
C ASP A 660 0.31 -13.46 10.78
N LEU A 661 0.91 -12.28 10.92
CA LEU A 661 1.79 -11.67 9.93
C LEU A 661 3.29 -11.95 10.19
N GLY A 662 3.62 -12.74 11.21
CA GLY A 662 4.99 -13.10 11.58
C GLY A 662 5.80 -11.93 12.17
N ARG A 663 5.12 -10.97 12.81
CA ARG A 663 5.71 -9.77 13.44
C ARG A 663 5.68 -9.87 14.97
N GLU A 664 6.38 -8.96 15.65
CA GLU A 664 6.34 -8.91 17.10
C GLU A 664 4.92 -8.61 17.62
N ARG A 665 4.50 -9.29 18.69
CA ARG A 665 3.13 -9.16 19.25
C ARG A 665 2.79 -7.74 19.68
N ALA A 666 3.78 -6.96 20.13
CA ALA A 666 3.59 -5.55 20.45
C ALA A 666 3.19 -4.69 19.23
N PHE A 667 3.50 -5.11 18.01
CA PHE A 667 3.20 -4.39 16.78
C PHE A 667 1.93 -4.90 16.10
N GLN A 668 1.74 -6.22 16.02
CA GLN A 668 0.63 -6.81 15.28
C GLN A 668 -0.53 -7.33 16.15
N GLY A 669 -0.37 -7.37 17.47
CA GLY A 669 -1.33 -8.04 18.35
C GLY A 669 -1.49 -9.52 17.98
N ALA A 670 -2.73 -9.98 17.86
CA ALA A 670 -3.09 -11.31 17.40
C ALA A 670 -2.79 -11.54 15.90
N GLY A 671 -2.74 -10.47 15.10
CA GLY A 671 -2.52 -10.50 13.65
C GLY A 671 -3.55 -9.68 12.89
N LEU A 672 -3.60 -9.88 11.57
CA LEU A 672 -4.55 -9.22 10.66
C LEU A 672 -5.96 -9.77 10.86
N VAL A 673 -6.95 -8.90 11.03
CA VAL A 673 -8.37 -9.31 11.12
C VAL A 673 -8.80 -10.13 9.90
N ASP A 674 -9.50 -11.24 10.15
CA ASP A 674 -9.99 -12.16 9.12
C ASP A 674 -11.49 -12.43 9.33
N ALA A 675 -12.32 -11.77 8.53
CA ALA A 675 -13.77 -11.86 8.63
C ALA A 675 -14.28 -13.27 8.35
N LEU A 676 -13.73 -13.95 7.35
CA LEU A 676 -14.18 -15.28 6.96
C LEU A 676 -13.91 -16.30 8.06
N ARG A 677 -12.69 -16.29 8.62
CA ARG A 677 -12.35 -17.16 9.75
C ARG A 677 -13.14 -16.84 11.00
N ALA A 678 -13.38 -15.56 11.29
CA ALA A 678 -14.17 -15.17 12.46
C ALA A 678 -15.60 -15.73 12.39
N LEU A 679 -16.26 -15.64 11.24
CA LEU A 679 -17.61 -16.17 11.05
C LEU A 679 -17.67 -17.71 11.01
N GLN A 680 -16.56 -18.40 10.68
CA GLN A 680 -16.48 -19.87 10.69
C GLN A 680 -16.23 -20.47 12.09
N ARG A 681 -15.85 -19.65 13.06
CA ARG A 681 -15.50 -20.09 14.43
C ARG A 681 -16.68 -20.12 15.39
N VAL A 682 -17.80 -19.51 15.01
CA VAL A 682 -19.09 -19.59 15.71
C VAL A 682 -19.86 -20.75 15.11
#